data_AF-A0A075WTY7-F1
#
_entry.id   AF-A0A075WTY7-F1
#
_cell.length_a   1.000
_cell.length_b   1.000
_cell.length_c   1.000
_cell.angle_alpha   90.00
_cell.angle_beta   90.00
_cell.angle_gamma   90.00
#
_symmetry.space_group_name_H-M   'P 1'
#
loop_
_entity.id
_entity.type
_entity.pdbx_description
1 polymer ?
#
loop_
_entity_poly.entity_id
_entity_poly.type
_entity_poly.pdbx_seq_one_letter_code
_entity_poly.pdbx_strand_id
1 'polypeptide(L)'
;MKIELYKTLKNLLETATYIRDIKGEDFFEITSLINKISEVYDNFYQYEPSYLEDFVKKTKEQLDILLEQGEKTLTPYEIVKITRHHQRFTLQDILENVYDSYMELGGEGEINIDPAIVCAKAMLVRKVGDEIFFHQVMVIGHEKGHGEEFREGGSAKPWGNEKALRYMKMAETEGIPIHFFIFTPGAYPIEDYPGAAQQIAKNLYHMAKLRVPIISFISEGGSGGAEAIGLADMRLMAEKGYYSVISPEGAAAIEAKISDGRPPRELVEKCAKALKLTAKDNLKFGNIDRIVPEPLLGARRKDYEFFKRLKIELIRATDEVILQTRSIKFLRKYAASKQETENFKYYVNWDLDEDEIEILIENRYKKYRKMTQWAIHENKTLFKSFFDLGHTISIKLKNEINYKILKQGQKTFKKFLNELTSESTLLLKPVSDPIKTVYNLIVGKKTGAKLVTHSLQDDDIPTYISPLALEDKTITCPQSEKYSCPDLWVPDLYGEFCGVCPNCGYHFPLEYKWYLNNIFDKNSIRTFNDEIASTNPLEFEGYAEKLKAAREKTGLNSSLISFEAKIGGISLIAVMLIAEFRQGTVGVAEGEKFIRAIELAKLTRRPFLALVHTTGGIRIHEGTLGVVQMPRCTMAVRDYVDEGGLYIVVYDNNSYAGPVASFLGSAPYQFALKSTRLGFAGPRVIKETTGQDVPPDYHSAENALKRGHIQGIWDRRELRKKLFTALLTMGGKNLYYRW
;
A
#
# COMPACT_ATOMS: atom_id res chain seq x y z
N MET A 1 -3.45 -39.78 -36.29
CA MET A 1 -4.23 -38.98 -37.25
C MET A 1 -5.62 -38.57 -36.72
N LYS A 2 -6.67 -39.42 -36.70
CA LYS A 2 -8.02 -38.98 -36.28
C LYS A 2 -8.10 -38.42 -34.83
N ILE A 3 -7.45 -39.07 -33.86
CA ILE A 3 -7.42 -38.58 -32.46
C ILE A 3 -6.71 -37.22 -32.33
N GLU A 4 -5.68 -37.00 -33.15
CA GLU A 4 -4.87 -35.77 -33.14
C GLU A 4 -5.60 -34.60 -33.78
N LEU A 5 -6.32 -34.86 -34.88
CA LEU A 5 -7.23 -33.90 -35.51
C LEU A 5 -8.38 -33.52 -34.55
N TYR A 6 -8.95 -34.49 -33.84
CA TYR A 6 -9.99 -34.22 -32.84
C TYR A 6 -9.49 -33.31 -31.71
N LYS A 7 -8.30 -33.59 -31.16
CA LYS A 7 -7.66 -32.72 -30.15
C LYS A 7 -7.37 -31.33 -30.70
N THR A 8 -6.89 -31.23 -31.93
CA THR A 8 -6.60 -29.95 -32.58
C THR A 8 -7.86 -29.13 -32.77
N LEU A 9 -8.95 -29.74 -33.25
CA LEU A 9 -10.23 -29.08 -33.44
C LEU A 9 -10.81 -28.56 -32.12
N LYS A 10 -10.70 -29.34 -31.04
CA LYS A 10 -11.06 -28.89 -29.68
C LYS A 10 -10.25 -27.65 -29.26
N ASN A 11 -8.93 -27.66 -29.47
CA ASN A 11 -8.07 -26.51 -29.14
C ASN A 11 -8.42 -25.26 -29.98
N LEU A 12 -8.79 -25.43 -31.25
CA LEU A 12 -9.24 -24.33 -32.10
C LEU A 12 -10.56 -23.74 -31.58
N LEU A 13 -11.51 -24.59 -31.18
CA LEU A 13 -12.77 -24.16 -30.56
C LEU A 13 -12.53 -23.40 -29.25
N GLU A 14 -11.67 -23.92 -28.38
CA GLU A 14 -11.27 -23.26 -27.12
C GLU A 14 -10.61 -21.90 -27.41
N THR A 15 -9.78 -21.80 -28.44
CA THR A 15 -9.12 -20.54 -28.84
C THR A 15 -10.11 -19.54 -29.41
N ALA A 16 -11.04 -19.96 -30.27
CA ALA A 16 -12.08 -19.10 -30.82
C ALA A 16 -13.00 -18.55 -29.70
N THR A 17 -13.38 -19.42 -28.76
CA THR A 17 -14.16 -19.07 -27.57
C THR A 17 -13.42 -18.05 -26.70
N TYR A 18 -12.13 -18.28 -26.46
CA TYR A 18 -11.28 -17.35 -25.70
C TYR A 18 -11.23 -15.95 -26.33
N ILE A 19 -11.07 -15.86 -27.66
CA ILE A 19 -11.08 -14.58 -28.39
C ILE A 19 -12.42 -13.86 -28.19
N ARG A 20 -13.54 -14.57 -28.33
CA ARG A 20 -14.88 -14.01 -28.13
C ARG A 20 -15.07 -13.51 -26.69
N ASP A 21 -14.63 -14.26 -25.69
CA ASP A 21 -14.82 -13.88 -24.29
C ASP A 21 -14.05 -12.59 -23.93
N ILE A 22 -12.89 -12.36 -24.56
CA ILE A 22 -12.12 -11.13 -24.42
C ILE A 22 -12.74 -9.99 -25.24
N LYS A 23 -12.85 -10.16 -26.56
CA LYS A 23 -13.19 -9.08 -27.51
C LYS A 23 -14.69 -8.79 -27.60
N GLY A 24 -15.53 -9.75 -27.22
CA GLY A 24 -16.98 -9.70 -27.37
C GLY A 24 -17.48 -10.41 -28.63
N GLU A 25 -18.80 -10.56 -28.72
CA GLU A 25 -19.49 -11.32 -29.77
C GLU A 25 -19.40 -10.67 -31.16
N ASP A 26 -19.28 -9.34 -31.21
CA ASP A 26 -19.24 -8.56 -32.45
C ASP A 26 -17.85 -8.53 -33.12
N PHE A 27 -16.86 -9.23 -32.56
CA PHE A 27 -15.48 -9.22 -33.08
C PHE A 27 -15.33 -10.08 -34.34
N PHE A 28 -15.27 -9.46 -35.52
CA PHE A 28 -14.94 -10.09 -36.82
C PHE A 28 -15.65 -11.45 -37.07
N GLU A 29 -16.96 -11.51 -36.85
CA GLU A 29 -17.79 -12.72 -37.03
C GLU A 29 -17.30 -13.94 -36.23
N ILE A 30 -16.58 -13.74 -35.11
CA ILE A 30 -16.05 -14.84 -34.28
C ILE A 30 -17.14 -15.83 -33.87
N THR A 31 -18.36 -15.36 -33.62
CA THR A 31 -19.53 -16.20 -33.29
C THR A 31 -19.89 -17.14 -34.44
N SER A 32 -19.85 -16.68 -35.69
CA SER A 32 -20.07 -17.52 -36.88
C SER A 32 -18.99 -18.58 -37.02
N LEU A 33 -17.73 -18.20 -36.77
CA LEU A 33 -16.60 -19.14 -36.79
C LEU A 33 -16.72 -20.20 -35.69
N ILE A 34 -17.07 -19.82 -34.47
CA ILE A 34 -17.32 -20.75 -33.35
C ILE A 34 -18.41 -21.75 -33.74
N ASN A 35 -19.54 -21.29 -34.27
CA ASN A 35 -20.64 -22.18 -34.66
C ASN A 35 -20.20 -23.21 -35.73
N LYS A 36 -19.42 -22.77 -36.73
CA LYS A 36 -18.86 -23.68 -37.76
C LYS A 36 -17.90 -24.70 -37.16
N ILE A 37 -17.02 -24.29 -36.24
CA ILE A 37 -16.09 -25.20 -35.58
C ILE A 37 -16.85 -26.22 -34.72
N SER A 38 -17.85 -25.76 -33.95
CA SER A 38 -18.70 -26.63 -33.12
C SER A 38 -19.46 -27.64 -33.96
N GLU A 39 -20.05 -27.25 -35.09
CA GLU A 39 -20.75 -28.17 -35.99
C GLU A 39 -19.83 -29.29 -36.49
N VAL A 40 -18.61 -28.94 -36.92
CA VAL A 40 -17.61 -29.91 -37.38
C VAL A 40 -17.10 -30.78 -36.23
N TYR A 41 -17.01 -30.22 -35.02
CA TYR A 41 -16.57 -30.95 -33.82
C TYR A 41 -17.61 -31.97 -33.36
N ASP A 42 -18.88 -31.60 -33.31
CA ASP A 42 -19.98 -32.47 -32.90
C ASP A 42 -20.24 -33.59 -33.92
N ASN A 43 -20.04 -33.30 -35.21
CA ASN A 43 -20.18 -34.27 -36.30
C ASN A 43 -18.83 -34.85 -36.78
N PHE A 44 -17.77 -34.79 -35.96
CA PHE A 44 -16.39 -35.13 -36.36
C PHE A 44 -16.25 -36.47 -37.09
N TYR A 45 -16.97 -37.50 -36.64
CA TYR A 45 -16.88 -38.84 -37.23
C TYR A 45 -17.62 -39.00 -38.57
N GLN A 46 -18.42 -38.00 -38.98
CA GLN A 46 -19.17 -38.00 -40.24
C GLN A 46 -18.36 -37.42 -41.42
N TYR A 47 -17.23 -36.77 -41.15
CA TYR A 47 -16.39 -36.14 -42.17
C TYR A 47 -15.19 -37.00 -42.58
N GLU A 48 -14.82 -36.89 -43.86
CA GLU A 48 -13.60 -37.49 -44.39
C GLU A 48 -12.34 -36.84 -43.79
N PRO A 49 -11.26 -37.60 -43.52
CA PRO A 49 -10.02 -37.06 -42.93
C PRO A 49 -9.41 -35.90 -43.72
N SER A 50 -9.46 -35.96 -45.06
CA SER A 50 -8.92 -34.90 -45.94
C SER A 50 -9.66 -33.58 -45.80
N TYR A 51 -10.99 -33.63 -45.60
CA TYR A 51 -11.79 -32.44 -45.31
C TYR A 51 -11.42 -31.86 -43.94
N LEU A 52 -11.28 -32.71 -42.92
CA LEU A 52 -10.93 -32.28 -41.56
C LEU A 52 -9.54 -31.61 -41.52
N GLU A 53 -8.56 -32.13 -42.25
CA GLU A 53 -7.23 -31.54 -42.36
C GLU A 53 -7.26 -30.15 -43.00
N ASP A 54 -7.97 -29.98 -44.12
CA ASP A 54 -8.13 -28.69 -44.80
C ASP A 54 -8.91 -27.69 -43.94
N PHE A 55 -9.99 -28.13 -43.29
CA PHE A 55 -10.78 -27.32 -42.37
C PHE A 55 -9.93 -26.82 -41.20
N VAL A 56 -9.23 -27.72 -40.49
CA VAL A 56 -8.33 -27.38 -39.38
C VAL A 56 -7.26 -26.37 -39.82
N LYS A 57 -6.65 -26.57 -40.99
CA LYS A 57 -5.64 -25.65 -41.51
C LYS A 57 -6.22 -24.25 -41.75
N LYS A 58 -7.33 -24.14 -42.49
CA LYS A 58 -7.99 -22.86 -42.80
C LYS A 58 -8.48 -22.14 -41.55
N THR A 59 -9.11 -22.87 -40.63
CA THR A 59 -9.57 -22.33 -39.36
C THR A 59 -8.40 -21.83 -38.52
N LYS A 60 -7.28 -22.55 -38.49
CA LYS A 60 -6.08 -22.11 -37.78
C LYS A 60 -5.54 -20.80 -38.36
N GLU A 61 -5.37 -20.72 -39.68
CA GLU A 61 -4.91 -19.49 -40.35
C GLU A 61 -5.85 -18.30 -40.06
N GLN A 62 -7.17 -18.54 -40.09
CA GLN A 62 -8.16 -17.52 -39.75
C GLN A 62 -8.07 -17.09 -38.28
N LEU A 63 -7.92 -18.03 -37.34
CA LEU A 63 -7.77 -17.72 -35.91
C LEU A 63 -6.46 -17.00 -35.61
N ASP A 64 -5.35 -17.35 -36.27
CA ASP A 64 -4.06 -16.67 -36.11
C ASP A 64 -4.17 -15.19 -36.51
N ILE A 65 -4.87 -14.89 -37.61
CA ILE A 65 -5.18 -13.50 -38.01
C ILE A 65 -6.03 -12.80 -36.95
N LEU A 66 -7.08 -13.45 -36.44
CA LEU A 66 -7.95 -12.87 -35.42
C LEU A 66 -7.21 -12.62 -34.09
N LEU A 67 -6.27 -13.48 -33.71
CA LEU A 67 -5.40 -13.29 -32.56
C LEU A 67 -4.53 -12.05 -32.73
N GLU A 68 -3.87 -11.90 -33.89
CA GLU A 68 -3.05 -10.72 -34.18
C GLU A 68 -3.87 -9.42 -34.17
N GLN A 69 -5.07 -9.42 -34.74
CA GLN A 69 -5.95 -8.25 -34.75
C GLN A 69 -6.49 -7.95 -33.35
N GLY A 70 -6.82 -8.98 -32.58
CA GLY A 70 -7.25 -8.86 -31.20
C GLY A 70 -6.17 -8.20 -30.35
N GLU A 71 -4.94 -8.67 -30.49
CA GLU A 71 -3.75 -8.14 -29.81
C GLU A 71 -3.50 -6.66 -30.13
N LYS A 72 -3.51 -6.29 -31.43
CA LYS A 72 -3.28 -4.91 -31.88
C LYS A 72 -4.33 -3.92 -31.35
N THR A 73 -5.53 -4.39 -31.06
CA THR A 73 -6.69 -3.58 -30.65
C THR A 73 -7.05 -3.74 -29.17
N LEU A 74 -6.16 -4.31 -28.35
CA LEU A 74 -6.43 -4.53 -26.92
C LEU A 74 -6.66 -3.22 -26.16
N THR A 75 -7.83 -3.12 -25.53
CA THR A 75 -8.17 -2.05 -24.60
C THR A 75 -7.72 -2.41 -23.17
N PRO A 76 -7.55 -1.42 -22.27
CA PRO A 76 -7.24 -1.68 -20.86
C PRO A 76 -8.26 -2.58 -20.16
N TYR A 77 -9.55 -2.49 -20.52
CA TYR A 77 -10.58 -3.35 -19.94
C TYR A 77 -10.50 -4.79 -20.48
N GLU A 78 -10.13 -4.99 -21.74
CA GLU A 78 -9.89 -6.33 -22.28
C GLU A 78 -8.65 -7.00 -21.64
N ILE A 79 -7.64 -6.22 -21.25
CA ILE A 79 -6.52 -6.72 -20.42
C ILE A 79 -7.02 -7.22 -19.05
N VAL A 80 -7.97 -6.51 -18.43
CA VAL A 80 -8.61 -6.97 -17.19
C VAL A 80 -9.37 -8.28 -17.43
N LYS A 81 -10.07 -8.42 -18.56
CA LYS A 81 -10.73 -9.68 -18.93
C LYS A 81 -9.74 -10.83 -19.13
N ILE A 82 -8.62 -10.60 -19.82
CA ILE A 82 -7.53 -11.60 -19.99
C ILE A 82 -7.04 -12.08 -18.62
N THR A 83 -6.74 -11.14 -17.72
CA THR A 83 -6.24 -11.44 -16.38
C THR A 83 -7.22 -12.28 -15.56
N ARG A 84 -8.52 -11.96 -15.64
CA ARG A 84 -9.57 -12.64 -14.88
C ARG A 84 -10.03 -13.95 -15.50
N HIS A 85 -9.74 -14.20 -16.78
CA HIS A 85 -10.17 -15.39 -17.49
C HIS A 85 -9.70 -16.70 -16.83
N HIS A 86 -10.51 -17.75 -16.83
CA HIS A 86 -10.18 -19.03 -16.18
C HIS A 86 -8.99 -19.77 -16.84
N GLN A 87 -8.70 -19.48 -18.12
CA GLN A 87 -7.55 -20.06 -18.83
C GLN A 87 -6.23 -19.37 -18.50
N ARG A 88 -6.26 -18.20 -17.82
CA ARG A 88 -5.07 -17.52 -17.32
C ARG A 88 -4.29 -18.48 -16.44
N PHE A 89 -2.96 -18.46 -16.54
CA PHE A 89 -2.12 -19.23 -15.61
C PHE A 89 -2.39 -18.84 -14.15
N THR A 90 -2.10 -19.77 -13.25
CA THR A 90 -2.23 -19.64 -11.80
C THR A 90 -0.87 -19.68 -11.10
N LEU A 91 -0.83 -19.56 -9.78
CA LEU A 91 0.40 -19.75 -9.01
C LEU A 91 0.82 -21.22 -9.01
N GLN A 92 -0.12 -22.15 -8.99
CA GLN A 92 0.14 -23.58 -9.14
C GLN A 92 0.80 -23.90 -10.48
N ASP A 93 0.28 -23.34 -11.59
CA ASP A 93 0.94 -23.50 -12.90
C ASP A 93 2.39 -22.98 -12.88
N ILE A 94 2.65 -21.89 -12.15
CA ILE A 94 4.01 -21.36 -11.98
C ILE A 94 4.87 -22.29 -11.13
N LEU A 95 4.36 -22.82 -10.01
CA LEU A 95 5.07 -23.76 -9.15
C LEU A 95 5.49 -25.01 -9.94
N GLU A 96 4.58 -25.54 -10.77
CA GLU A 96 4.82 -26.72 -11.63
C GLU A 96 5.84 -26.46 -12.76
N ASN A 97 5.83 -25.27 -13.38
CA ASN A 97 6.58 -25.02 -14.62
C ASN A 97 7.84 -24.15 -14.47
N VAL A 98 7.98 -23.40 -13.36
CA VAL A 98 9.12 -22.48 -13.13
C VAL A 98 10.14 -23.06 -12.17
N TYR A 99 9.69 -23.75 -11.13
CA TYR A 99 10.54 -24.32 -10.09
C TYR A 99 10.81 -25.80 -10.38
N ASP A 100 12.01 -26.28 -10.07
CA ASP A 100 12.41 -27.66 -10.38
C ASP A 100 11.89 -28.67 -9.34
N SER A 101 11.61 -28.20 -8.12
CA SER A 101 10.82 -28.91 -7.10
C SER A 101 10.27 -27.92 -6.09
N TYR A 102 9.16 -28.27 -5.44
CA TYR A 102 8.58 -27.45 -4.38
C TYR A 102 7.85 -28.32 -3.34
N MET A 103 7.68 -27.76 -2.14
CA MET A 103 6.86 -28.32 -1.08
C MET A 103 5.93 -27.22 -0.58
N GLU A 104 4.62 -27.42 -0.72
CA GLU A 104 3.61 -26.51 -0.17
C GLU A 104 3.57 -26.55 1.36
N LEU A 105 3.26 -25.41 1.96
CA LEU A 105 3.30 -25.17 3.39
C LEU A 105 1.99 -24.53 3.85
N GLY A 106 1.43 -25.04 4.95
CA GLY A 106 0.26 -24.47 5.61
C GLY A 106 -1.11 -24.93 5.07
N GLY A 107 -1.14 -26.02 4.30
CA GLY A 107 -2.35 -26.70 3.85
C GLY A 107 -2.26 -27.15 2.38
N GLU A 108 -3.19 -28.01 1.96
CA GLU A 108 -3.30 -28.53 0.59
C GLU A 108 -4.79 -28.55 0.18
N GLY A 109 -5.09 -28.05 -1.02
CA GLY A 109 -6.47 -27.96 -1.52
C GLY A 109 -7.39 -27.19 -0.56
N GLU A 110 -8.51 -27.82 -0.18
CA GLU A 110 -9.51 -27.26 0.74
C GLU A 110 -9.07 -27.32 2.22
N ILE A 111 -8.15 -28.22 2.57
CA ILE A 111 -7.64 -28.35 3.94
C ILE A 111 -6.54 -27.32 4.13
N ASN A 112 -6.96 -26.06 4.25
CA ASN A 112 -6.08 -24.91 4.31
C ASN A 112 -6.57 -23.88 5.33
N ILE A 113 -5.64 -23.16 5.95
CA ILE A 113 -5.95 -21.95 6.71
C ILE A 113 -6.65 -20.95 5.79
N ASP A 114 -6.04 -20.63 4.66
CA ASP A 114 -6.63 -19.83 3.58
C ASP A 114 -6.12 -20.33 2.23
N PRO A 115 -6.95 -20.99 1.41
CA PRO A 115 -6.55 -21.50 0.11
C PRO A 115 -6.32 -20.40 -0.94
N ALA A 116 -6.71 -19.14 -0.66
CA ALA A 116 -6.43 -18.00 -1.54
C ALA A 116 -4.96 -17.56 -1.50
N ILE A 117 -4.19 -17.99 -0.49
CA ILE A 117 -2.74 -17.78 -0.40
C ILE A 117 -2.04 -19.13 -0.43
N VAL A 118 -1.06 -19.32 -1.29
CA VAL A 118 -0.17 -20.48 -1.28
C VAL A 118 1.21 -20.04 -0.80
N CYS A 119 1.82 -20.86 0.06
CA CYS A 119 3.19 -20.70 0.50
C CYS A 119 3.92 -22.01 0.19
N ALA A 120 5.11 -21.95 -0.40
CA ALA A 120 5.87 -23.14 -0.74
C ALA A 120 7.37 -22.87 -0.60
N LYS A 121 8.12 -23.86 -0.11
CA LYS A 121 9.58 -23.86 -0.21
C LYS A 121 9.95 -24.52 -1.53
N ALA A 122 10.64 -23.80 -2.40
CA ALA A 122 10.94 -24.25 -3.75
C ALA A 122 12.44 -24.25 -4.03
N MET A 123 12.84 -25.07 -5.01
CA MET A 123 14.20 -25.18 -5.52
C MET A 123 14.25 -24.68 -6.96
N LEU A 124 15.23 -23.82 -7.24
CA LEU A 124 15.62 -23.41 -8.58
C LEU A 124 16.97 -24.00 -8.94
N VAL A 125 17.03 -24.67 -10.08
CA VAL A 125 18.23 -25.17 -10.69
C VAL A 125 18.67 -24.19 -11.76
N ARG A 126 19.94 -23.80 -11.71
CA ARG A 126 20.57 -22.98 -12.74
C ARG A 126 21.85 -23.63 -13.22
N LYS A 127 22.07 -23.57 -14.53
CA LYS A 127 23.30 -24.06 -15.16
C LYS A 127 24.21 -22.89 -15.49
N VAL A 128 25.47 -22.94 -15.06
CA VAL A 128 26.51 -21.95 -15.38
C VAL A 128 27.69 -22.68 -16.00
N GLY A 129 27.89 -22.52 -17.31
CA GLY A 129 28.82 -23.39 -18.04
C GLY A 129 28.37 -24.85 -17.97
N ASP A 130 29.23 -25.73 -17.48
CA ASP A 130 28.90 -27.15 -17.27
C ASP A 130 28.47 -27.48 -15.82
N GLU A 131 28.52 -26.51 -14.91
CA GLU A 131 28.16 -26.68 -13.51
C GLU A 131 26.68 -26.39 -13.24
N ILE A 132 26.11 -27.14 -12.28
CA ILE A 132 24.72 -27.03 -11.85
C ILE A 132 24.70 -26.49 -10.43
N PHE A 133 23.92 -25.43 -10.21
CA PHE A 133 23.74 -24.80 -8.91
C PHE A 133 22.27 -24.83 -8.50
N PHE A 134 22.05 -24.98 -7.20
CA PHE A 134 20.74 -25.07 -6.58
C PHE A 134 20.50 -23.85 -5.71
N HIS A 135 19.32 -23.25 -5.83
CA HIS A 135 18.89 -22.11 -5.03
C HIS A 135 17.59 -22.44 -4.32
N GLN A 136 17.55 -22.16 -3.02
CA GLN A 136 16.33 -22.22 -2.23
C GLN A 136 15.59 -20.89 -2.29
N VAL A 137 14.27 -20.96 -2.43
CA VAL A 137 13.40 -19.79 -2.46
C VAL A 137 12.13 -20.07 -1.67
N MET A 138 11.68 -19.08 -0.89
CA MET A 138 10.34 -19.08 -0.35
C MET A 138 9.37 -18.45 -1.37
N VAL A 139 8.41 -19.22 -1.83
CA VAL A 139 7.35 -18.76 -2.73
C VAL A 139 6.11 -18.45 -1.91
N ILE A 140 5.56 -17.25 -2.06
CA ILE A 140 4.33 -16.85 -1.38
C ILE A 140 3.47 -16.12 -2.40
N GLY A 141 2.19 -16.46 -2.54
CA GLY A 141 1.36 -15.72 -3.48
C GLY A 141 -0.10 -16.07 -3.43
N HIS A 142 -0.88 -15.31 -4.19
CA HIS A 142 -2.30 -15.54 -4.33
C HIS A 142 -2.56 -16.66 -5.33
N GLU A 143 -3.51 -17.53 -5.00
CA GLU A 143 -3.97 -18.61 -5.86
C GLU A 143 -5.46 -18.44 -6.14
N LYS A 144 -5.81 -18.15 -7.40
CA LYS A 144 -7.20 -17.93 -7.82
C LYS A 144 -7.90 -19.22 -8.28
N GLY A 145 -7.13 -20.25 -8.64
CA GLY A 145 -7.59 -21.46 -9.28
C GLY A 145 -8.08 -21.24 -10.71
N HIS A 146 -8.71 -22.27 -11.27
CA HIS A 146 -9.37 -22.21 -12.58
C HIS A 146 -10.90 -22.14 -12.45
N GLY A 147 -11.39 -21.32 -11.51
CA GLY A 147 -12.83 -21.21 -11.18
C GLY A 147 -13.24 -21.96 -9.91
N GLU A 148 -12.29 -22.25 -9.03
CA GLU A 148 -12.51 -22.92 -7.75
C GLU A 148 -13.08 -21.92 -6.72
N GLU A 149 -14.35 -22.09 -6.32
CA GLU A 149 -15.02 -21.15 -5.41
C GLU A 149 -14.33 -21.02 -4.04
N PHE A 150 -13.77 -22.11 -3.51
CA PHE A 150 -13.12 -22.13 -2.20
C PHE A 150 -11.91 -21.20 -2.10
N ARG A 151 -11.33 -20.77 -3.24
CA ARG A 151 -10.20 -19.84 -3.32
C ARG A 151 -10.60 -18.36 -3.37
N GLU A 152 -11.90 -18.06 -3.44
CA GLU A 152 -12.43 -16.69 -3.43
C GLU A 152 -11.80 -15.79 -4.52
N GLY A 153 -11.43 -16.39 -5.65
CA GLY A 153 -10.72 -15.72 -6.75
C GLY A 153 -9.36 -15.14 -6.37
N GLY A 154 -8.69 -15.66 -5.34
CA GLY A 154 -7.42 -15.12 -4.83
C GLY A 154 -7.59 -13.96 -3.85
N SER A 155 -8.81 -13.72 -3.37
CA SER A 155 -9.08 -12.67 -2.36
C SER A 155 -8.72 -13.18 -0.97
N ALA A 156 -7.53 -12.85 -0.50
CA ALA A 156 -7.02 -13.35 0.79
C ALA A 156 -7.83 -12.81 1.98
N LYS A 157 -8.15 -13.73 2.91
CA LYS A 157 -8.74 -13.44 4.21
C LYS A 157 -7.63 -13.03 5.20
N PRO A 158 -7.97 -12.45 6.37
CA PRO A 158 -6.96 -11.99 7.33
C PRO A 158 -5.95 -13.08 7.72
N TRP A 159 -6.39 -14.31 7.92
CA TRP A 159 -5.51 -15.42 8.28
C TRP A 159 -4.64 -15.94 7.12
N GLY A 160 -5.04 -15.73 5.85
CA GLY A 160 -4.16 -15.95 4.70
C GLY A 160 -2.98 -14.97 4.69
N ASN A 161 -3.24 -13.70 5.01
CA ASN A 161 -2.19 -12.70 5.16
C ASN A 161 -1.30 -12.97 6.39
N GLU A 162 -1.85 -13.51 7.49
CA GLU A 162 -1.04 -13.96 8.64
C GLU A 162 -0.15 -15.15 8.28
N LYS A 163 -0.69 -16.12 7.53
CA LYS A 163 0.07 -17.25 6.99
C LYS A 163 1.24 -16.77 6.13
N ALA A 164 1.00 -15.80 5.24
CA ALA A 164 2.06 -15.18 4.45
C ALA A 164 3.16 -14.58 5.33
N LEU A 165 2.78 -13.79 6.35
CA LEU A 165 3.75 -13.20 7.29
C LEU A 165 4.58 -14.24 8.04
N ARG A 166 3.96 -15.36 8.44
CA ARG A 166 4.67 -16.46 9.12
C ARG A 166 5.79 -17.02 8.26
N TYR A 167 5.53 -17.26 6.98
CA TYR A 167 6.54 -17.79 6.05
C TYR A 167 7.54 -16.75 5.56
N MET A 168 7.19 -15.46 5.55
CA MET A 168 8.17 -14.37 5.37
C MET A 168 9.24 -14.42 6.48
N LYS A 169 8.84 -14.58 7.75
CA LYS A 169 9.77 -14.68 8.89
C LYS A 169 10.61 -15.96 8.83
N MET A 170 10.04 -17.05 8.33
CA MET A 170 10.77 -18.30 8.12
C MET A 170 11.86 -18.12 7.04
N ALA A 171 11.52 -17.51 5.91
CA ALA A 171 12.49 -17.20 4.85
C ALA A 171 13.62 -16.29 5.37
N GLU A 172 13.29 -15.27 6.16
CA GLU A 172 14.27 -14.42 6.83
C GLU A 172 15.18 -15.20 7.78
N THR A 173 14.64 -16.16 8.54
CA THR A 173 15.40 -17.01 9.45
C THR A 173 16.36 -17.93 8.71
N GLU A 174 15.94 -18.46 7.55
CA GLU A 174 16.77 -19.33 6.71
C GLU A 174 17.74 -18.57 5.81
N GLY A 175 17.61 -17.25 5.69
CA GLY A 175 18.44 -16.42 4.81
C GLY A 175 18.15 -16.62 3.31
N ILE A 176 16.96 -17.10 2.95
CA ILE A 176 16.60 -17.39 1.55
C ILE A 176 15.73 -16.28 0.94
N PRO A 177 15.86 -15.98 -0.37
CA PRO A 177 15.01 -15.00 -1.05
C PRO A 177 13.53 -15.38 -1.04
N ILE A 178 12.68 -14.35 -1.17
CA ILE A 178 11.22 -14.51 -1.30
C ILE A 178 10.76 -14.11 -2.71
N HIS A 179 10.03 -15.00 -3.38
CA HIS A 179 9.29 -14.70 -4.61
C HIS A 179 7.80 -14.56 -4.31
N PHE A 180 7.28 -13.34 -4.42
CA PHE A 180 5.86 -13.02 -4.29
C PHE A 180 5.11 -13.11 -5.61
N PHE A 181 3.92 -13.72 -5.60
CA PHE A 181 3.02 -13.75 -6.76
C PHE A 181 1.68 -13.09 -6.44
N ILE A 182 1.38 -11.99 -7.13
CA ILE A 182 0.24 -11.12 -6.84
C ILE A 182 -0.84 -11.34 -7.89
N PHE A 183 -1.79 -12.23 -7.56
CA PHE A 183 -2.93 -12.64 -8.38
C PHE A 183 -4.23 -12.47 -7.60
N THR A 184 -4.56 -11.22 -7.25
CA THR A 184 -5.72 -10.90 -6.42
C THR A 184 -6.52 -9.72 -6.96
N PRO A 185 -7.86 -9.81 -7.01
CA PRO A 185 -8.72 -8.67 -7.33
C PRO A 185 -8.78 -7.66 -6.16
N GLY A 186 -8.36 -8.07 -4.95
CA GLY A 186 -8.41 -7.29 -3.72
C GLY A 186 -8.47 -8.21 -2.50
N ALA A 187 -8.29 -7.66 -1.30
CA ALA A 187 -8.44 -8.47 -0.08
C ALA A 187 -9.92 -8.80 0.17
N TYR A 188 -10.16 -9.94 0.82
CA TYR A 188 -11.50 -10.33 1.21
C TYR A 188 -12.09 -9.28 2.17
N PRO A 189 -13.29 -8.75 1.92
CA PRO A 189 -13.74 -7.52 2.57
C PRO A 189 -14.33 -7.72 3.98
N ILE A 190 -14.48 -8.97 4.43
CA ILE A 190 -14.96 -9.30 5.78
C ILE A 190 -13.86 -9.06 6.82
N GLU A 191 -14.23 -8.30 7.85
CA GLU A 191 -13.43 -7.97 9.03
C GLU A 191 -13.61 -8.98 10.15
N ASP A 192 -13.03 -10.16 10.00
CA ASP A 192 -12.88 -11.13 11.10
C ASP A 192 -11.54 -10.94 11.82
N TYR A 193 -11.44 -11.34 13.10
CA TYR A 193 -10.17 -11.27 13.85
C TYR A 193 -9.05 -12.01 13.09
N PRO A 194 -7.87 -11.40 12.87
CA PRO A 194 -7.35 -10.15 13.45
C PRO A 194 -7.64 -8.85 12.68
N GLY A 195 -8.44 -8.89 11.61
CA GLY A 195 -8.79 -7.77 10.74
C GLY A 195 -8.04 -7.78 9.43
N ALA A 196 -8.75 -7.54 8.32
CA ALA A 196 -8.13 -7.48 7.00
C ALA A 196 -7.14 -6.32 6.93
N ALA A 197 -7.58 -5.11 7.32
CA ALA A 197 -6.71 -3.94 7.32
C ALA A 197 -5.48 -4.13 8.22
N GLN A 198 -5.66 -4.63 9.43
CA GLN A 198 -4.61 -4.74 10.44
C GLN A 198 -3.57 -5.77 10.05
N GLN A 199 -3.99 -6.88 9.45
CA GLN A 199 -3.04 -7.87 8.99
C GLN A 199 -2.25 -7.37 7.77
N ILE A 200 -2.88 -6.66 6.83
CA ILE A 200 -2.18 -6.02 5.72
C ILE A 200 -1.15 -4.99 6.24
N ALA A 201 -1.54 -4.18 7.23
CA ALA A 201 -0.65 -3.21 7.86
C ALA A 201 0.57 -3.90 8.51
N LYS A 202 0.35 -4.99 9.25
CA LYS A 202 1.43 -5.81 9.85
C LYS A 202 2.37 -6.38 8.79
N ASN A 203 1.82 -6.90 7.68
CA ASN A 203 2.64 -7.44 6.60
C ASN A 203 3.52 -6.33 5.98
N LEU A 204 2.95 -5.19 5.62
CA LEU A 204 3.70 -4.04 5.09
C LEU A 204 4.79 -3.56 6.06
N TYR A 205 4.45 -3.49 7.35
CA TYR A 205 5.38 -3.07 8.39
C TYR A 205 6.57 -4.02 8.55
N HIS A 206 6.34 -5.33 8.44
CA HIS A 206 7.41 -6.33 8.48
C HIS A 206 8.23 -6.36 7.17
N MET A 207 7.58 -6.33 6.00
CA MET A 207 8.24 -6.32 4.70
C MET A 207 9.20 -5.14 4.52
N ALA A 208 8.91 -4.00 5.15
CA ALA A 208 9.77 -2.82 5.13
C ALA A 208 11.22 -3.10 5.60
N LYS A 209 11.43 -4.08 6.51
CA LYS A 209 12.73 -4.39 7.13
C LYS A 209 13.16 -5.85 6.98
N LEU A 210 12.48 -6.64 6.14
CA LEU A 210 12.90 -8.02 5.87
C LEU A 210 14.35 -8.05 5.39
N ARG A 211 15.14 -8.96 5.96
CA ARG A 211 16.60 -9.05 5.75
C ARG A 211 17.01 -9.88 4.52
N VAL A 212 16.03 -10.41 3.78
CA VAL A 212 16.25 -11.21 2.58
C VAL A 212 15.76 -10.48 1.31
N PRO A 213 16.31 -10.80 0.12
CA PRO A 213 15.83 -10.24 -1.13
C PRO A 213 14.36 -10.60 -1.42
N ILE A 214 13.60 -9.62 -1.92
CA ILE A 214 12.18 -9.79 -2.24
C ILE A 214 11.93 -9.43 -3.71
N ILE A 215 11.44 -10.40 -4.47
CA ILE A 215 11.00 -10.21 -5.86
C ILE A 215 9.50 -10.43 -5.91
N SER A 216 8.73 -9.50 -6.47
CA SER A 216 7.29 -9.73 -6.72
C SER A 216 6.99 -9.79 -8.21
N PHE A 217 6.02 -10.63 -8.57
CA PHE A 217 5.48 -10.76 -9.91
C PHE A 217 3.97 -10.53 -9.89
N ILE A 218 3.49 -9.60 -10.71
CA ILE A 218 2.09 -9.17 -10.73
C ILE A 218 1.41 -9.65 -12.01
N SER A 219 0.32 -10.42 -11.88
CA SER A 219 -0.65 -10.59 -12.98
C SER A 219 -1.95 -9.87 -12.68
N GLU A 220 -2.44 -9.95 -11.43
CA GLU A 220 -3.66 -9.27 -10.99
C GLU A 220 -3.37 -8.53 -9.68
N GLY A 221 -3.23 -7.21 -9.74
CA GLY A 221 -2.94 -6.37 -8.59
C GLY A 221 -4.14 -5.51 -8.18
N GLY A 222 -4.92 -5.99 -7.22
CA GLY A 222 -6.04 -5.24 -6.63
C GLY A 222 -5.70 -4.51 -5.32
N SER A 223 -5.54 -3.18 -5.40
CA SER A 223 -5.56 -2.26 -4.25
C SER A 223 -4.66 -2.68 -3.08
N GLY A 224 -5.14 -2.53 -1.84
CA GLY A 224 -4.43 -2.96 -0.63
C GLY A 224 -4.24 -4.47 -0.49
N GLY A 225 -5.06 -5.30 -1.16
CA GLY A 225 -4.86 -6.75 -1.19
C GLY A 225 -3.57 -7.13 -1.91
N ALA A 226 -3.28 -6.46 -3.03
CA ALA A 226 -2.02 -6.62 -3.73
C ALA A 226 -0.82 -6.19 -2.87
N GLU A 227 -0.91 -5.06 -2.18
CA GLU A 227 0.17 -4.54 -1.33
C GLU A 227 0.39 -5.38 -0.06
N ALA A 228 -0.54 -6.26 0.34
CA ALA A 228 -0.37 -7.17 1.46
C ALA A 228 0.88 -8.09 1.34
N ILE A 229 1.29 -8.38 0.10
CA ILE A 229 2.53 -9.08 -0.25
C ILE A 229 3.27 -8.39 -1.41
N GLY A 230 3.01 -7.09 -1.62
CA GLY A 230 3.46 -6.36 -2.81
C GLY A 230 4.73 -5.54 -2.63
N LEU A 231 5.14 -5.27 -1.38
CA LEU A 231 6.36 -4.54 -1.09
C LEU A 231 7.58 -5.42 -1.42
N ALA A 232 8.30 -5.07 -2.48
CA ALA A 232 9.44 -5.82 -3.00
C ALA A 232 10.62 -4.93 -3.45
N ASP A 233 11.82 -5.51 -3.45
CA ASP A 233 13.07 -4.93 -3.96
C ASP A 233 13.04 -4.82 -5.49
N MET A 234 12.43 -5.79 -6.16
CA MET A 234 12.13 -5.77 -7.60
C MET A 234 10.67 -6.16 -7.84
N ARG A 235 9.96 -5.37 -8.64
CA ARG A 235 8.54 -5.57 -9.02
C ARG A 235 8.46 -5.87 -10.51
N LEU A 236 8.18 -7.12 -10.83
CA LEU A 236 7.91 -7.61 -12.17
C LEU A 236 6.40 -7.62 -12.42
N MET A 237 5.98 -7.48 -13.67
CA MET A 237 4.57 -7.56 -14.04
C MET A 237 4.39 -8.26 -15.39
N ALA A 238 3.39 -9.12 -15.48
CA ALA A 238 2.98 -9.74 -16.73
C ALA A 238 2.50 -8.67 -17.72
N GLU A 239 2.86 -8.76 -19.00
CA GLU A 239 2.51 -7.76 -20.01
C GLU A 239 0.99 -7.51 -20.15
N LYS A 240 0.18 -8.56 -20.01
CA LYS A 240 -1.28 -8.55 -20.01
C LYS A 240 -1.85 -8.62 -18.60
N GLY A 241 -1.06 -8.32 -17.58
CA GLY A 241 -1.53 -8.11 -16.22
C GLY A 241 -2.05 -6.69 -16.00
N TYR A 242 -2.72 -6.49 -14.87
CA TYR A 242 -3.06 -5.16 -14.39
C TYR A 242 -2.64 -4.92 -12.94
N TYR A 243 -2.38 -3.66 -12.60
CA TYR A 243 -2.18 -3.21 -11.23
C TYR A 243 -2.92 -1.89 -11.04
N SER A 244 -3.88 -1.85 -10.10
CA SER A 244 -4.80 -0.74 -9.91
C SER A 244 -5.22 -0.54 -8.45
N VAL A 245 -5.64 0.67 -8.12
CA VAL A 245 -6.21 1.06 -6.81
C VAL A 245 -7.61 0.51 -6.54
N ILE A 246 -8.35 0.24 -7.60
CA ILE A 246 -9.72 -0.27 -7.54
C ILE A 246 -10.02 -0.97 -8.87
N SER A 247 -11.01 -1.86 -8.88
CA SER A 247 -11.53 -2.41 -10.13
C SER A 247 -12.15 -1.31 -11.00
N PRO A 248 -12.09 -1.41 -12.34
CA PRO A 248 -12.76 -0.47 -13.24
C PRO A 248 -14.26 -0.32 -12.94
N GLU A 249 -14.92 -1.42 -12.56
CA GLU A 249 -16.32 -1.45 -12.19
C GLU A 249 -16.58 -0.66 -10.91
N GLY A 250 -15.73 -0.83 -9.89
CA GLY A 250 -15.81 -0.07 -8.64
C GLY A 250 -15.55 1.42 -8.85
N ALA A 251 -14.60 1.79 -9.70
CA ALA A 251 -14.37 3.19 -10.08
C ALA A 251 -15.60 3.79 -10.78
N ALA A 252 -16.18 3.06 -11.74
CA ALA A 252 -17.36 3.51 -12.47
C ALA A 252 -18.59 3.67 -11.54
N ALA A 253 -18.78 2.77 -10.57
CA ALA A 253 -19.84 2.87 -9.58
C ALA A 253 -19.70 4.12 -8.69
N ILE A 254 -18.47 4.46 -8.28
CA ILE A 254 -18.18 5.68 -7.52
C ILE A 254 -18.43 6.93 -8.36
N GLU A 255 -17.95 6.96 -9.61
CA GLU A 255 -18.10 8.12 -10.50
C GLU A 255 -19.56 8.39 -10.86
N ALA A 256 -20.33 7.33 -11.13
CA ALA A 256 -21.76 7.45 -11.43
C ALA A 256 -22.63 7.70 -10.19
N LYS A 257 -22.06 7.64 -8.97
CA LYS A 257 -22.79 7.68 -7.69
C LYS A 257 -23.95 6.68 -7.63
N ILE A 258 -23.83 5.57 -8.35
CA ILE A 258 -24.84 4.51 -8.39
C ILE A 258 -24.81 3.84 -7.02
N SER A 259 -25.96 3.64 -6.37
CA SER A 259 -26.06 2.94 -5.09
C SER A 259 -26.44 1.46 -5.23
N ASP A 260 -27.03 1.08 -6.37
CA ASP A 260 -27.46 -0.28 -6.68
C ASP A 260 -27.44 -0.53 -8.20
N GLY A 261 -27.10 -1.75 -8.63
CA GLY A 261 -26.96 -2.14 -10.04
C GLY A 261 -25.55 -1.99 -10.63
N ARG A 262 -25.37 -2.52 -11.85
CA ARG A 262 -24.07 -2.49 -12.57
C ARG A 262 -23.89 -1.14 -13.30
N PRO A 263 -22.69 -0.54 -13.25
CA PRO A 263 -22.41 0.68 -13.99
C PRO A 263 -22.46 0.44 -15.52
N PRO A 264 -22.78 1.47 -16.33
CA PRO A 264 -22.77 1.36 -17.79
C PRO A 264 -21.40 0.90 -18.31
N ARG A 265 -21.41 -0.02 -19.28
CA ARG A 265 -20.17 -0.60 -19.84
C ARG A 265 -19.20 0.46 -20.38
N GLU A 266 -19.70 1.48 -21.06
CA GLU A 266 -18.89 2.58 -21.58
C GLU A 266 -18.15 3.33 -20.47
N LEU A 267 -18.79 3.52 -19.32
CA LEU A 267 -18.16 4.16 -18.16
C LEU A 267 -17.09 3.26 -17.54
N VAL A 268 -17.33 1.94 -17.47
CA VAL A 268 -16.33 0.97 -17.00
C VAL A 268 -15.08 1.01 -17.89
N GLU A 269 -15.25 1.00 -19.21
CA GLU A 269 -14.14 1.07 -20.16
C GLU A 269 -13.40 2.41 -20.07
N LYS A 270 -14.12 3.52 -19.89
CA LYS A 270 -13.55 4.85 -19.64
C LYS A 270 -12.74 4.87 -18.35
N CYS A 271 -13.27 4.33 -17.26
CA CYS A 271 -12.57 4.21 -15.97
C CYS A 271 -11.34 3.30 -16.08
N ALA A 272 -11.42 2.16 -16.75
CA ALA A 272 -10.27 1.28 -16.98
C ALA A 272 -9.11 2.02 -17.64
N LYS A 273 -9.40 2.87 -18.63
CA LYS A 273 -8.40 3.71 -19.30
C LYS A 273 -7.88 4.85 -18.41
N ALA A 274 -8.75 5.49 -17.64
CA ALA A 274 -8.39 6.61 -16.76
C ALA A 274 -7.54 6.18 -15.56
N LEU A 275 -7.73 4.96 -15.07
CA LEU A 275 -6.96 4.38 -13.95
C LEU A 275 -5.51 4.06 -14.31
N LYS A 276 -5.15 4.02 -15.61
CA LYS A 276 -3.80 3.70 -16.10
C LYS A 276 -3.24 2.40 -15.50
N LEU A 277 -4.06 1.35 -15.55
CA LEU A 277 -3.85 0.08 -14.84
C LEU A 277 -2.90 -0.91 -15.54
N THR A 278 -2.49 -0.65 -16.79
CA THR A 278 -1.75 -1.64 -17.59
C THR A 278 -0.28 -1.78 -17.16
N ALA A 279 0.40 -2.83 -17.58
CA ALA A 279 1.83 -3.01 -17.32
C ALA A 279 2.68 -1.85 -17.89
N LYS A 280 2.34 -1.37 -19.10
CA LYS A 280 3.02 -0.23 -19.75
C LYS A 280 2.87 1.06 -18.94
N ASP A 281 1.66 1.33 -18.46
CA ASP A 281 1.39 2.49 -17.61
C ASP A 281 2.17 2.41 -16.29
N ASN A 282 2.09 1.27 -15.60
CA ASN A 282 2.75 1.07 -14.32
C ASN A 282 4.28 1.15 -14.43
N LEU A 283 4.87 0.67 -15.55
CA LEU A 283 6.30 0.84 -15.82
C LEU A 283 6.64 2.32 -16.05
N LYS A 284 5.85 3.02 -16.87
CA LYS A 284 6.05 4.45 -17.17
C LYS A 284 6.03 5.30 -15.91
N PHE A 285 5.13 4.98 -14.97
CA PHE A 285 4.98 5.73 -13.72
C PHE A 285 5.94 5.29 -12.59
N GLY A 286 6.71 4.22 -12.81
CA GLY A 286 7.67 3.69 -11.83
C GLY A 286 7.03 2.91 -10.68
N ASN A 287 5.83 2.35 -10.89
CA ASN A 287 5.17 1.48 -9.90
C ASN A 287 5.71 0.04 -9.95
N ILE A 288 6.26 -0.35 -11.10
CA ILE A 288 6.96 -1.61 -11.35
C ILE A 288 8.32 -1.31 -12.00
N ASP A 289 9.21 -2.30 -11.99
CA ASP A 289 10.57 -2.17 -12.51
C ASP A 289 10.73 -2.84 -13.89
N ARG A 290 9.95 -3.89 -14.19
CA ARG A 290 10.07 -4.64 -15.45
C ARG A 290 8.77 -5.32 -15.86
N ILE A 291 8.56 -5.39 -17.18
CA ILE A 291 7.48 -6.16 -17.79
C ILE A 291 8.03 -7.50 -18.29
N VAL A 292 7.34 -8.59 -17.96
CA VAL A 292 7.59 -9.93 -18.50
C VAL A 292 6.69 -10.13 -19.72
N PRO A 293 7.24 -10.24 -20.94
CA PRO A 293 6.44 -10.32 -22.16
C PRO A 293 5.66 -11.62 -22.27
N GLU A 294 4.48 -11.54 -22.87
CA GLU A 294 3.50 -12.63 -22.95
C GLU A 294 3.18 -13.01 -24.41
N PRO A 295 2.63 -14.21 -24.67
CA PRO A 295 2.05 -14.54 -25.97
C PRO A 295 0.83 -13.66 -26.28
N LEU A 296 0.36 -13.72 -27.53
CA LEU A 296 -0.81 -12.98 -28.01
C LEU A 296 -2.02 -13.27 -27.12
N LEU A 297 -2.71 -12.22 -26.69
CA LEU A 297 -3.83 -12.27 -25.75
C LEU A 297 -3.51 -12.91 -24.38
N GLY A 298 -2.24 -12.95 -23.96
CA GLY A 298 -1.81 -13.32 -22.62
C GLY A 298 -1.54 -14.82 -22.42
N ALA A 299 -0.62 -15.13 -21.51
CA ALA A 299 -0.22 -16.51 -21.21
C ALA A 299 -1.30 -17.31 -20.47
N ARG A 300 -1.33 -18.60 -20.77
CA ARG A 300 -2.21 -19.64 -20.26
C ARG A 300 -1.38 -20.83 -19.78
N ARG A 301 -2.03 -21.81 -19.16
CA ARG A 301 -1.40 -23.01 -18.58
C ARG A 301 -0.44 -23.77 -19.51
N LYS A 302 -0.68 -23.78 -20.82
CA LYS A 302 0.14 -24.54 -21.80
C LYS A 302 1.25 -23.71 -22.46
N ASP A 303 1.44 -22.45 -22.06
CA ASP A 303 2.43 -21.57 -22.67
C ASP A 303 3.82 -21.75 -22.01
N TYR A 304 4.44 -22.91 -22.21
CA TYR A 304 5.71 -23.30 -21.57
C TYR A 304 6.86 -22.31 -21.81
N GLU A 305 6.91 -21.67 -22.97
CA GLU A 305 7.90 -20.63 -23.28
C GLU A 305 7.77 -19.39 -22.38
N PHE A 306 6.55 -19.07 -21.95
CA PHE A 306 6.33 -17.99 -20.98
C PHE A 306 6.89 -18.38 -19.60
N PHE A 307 6.64 -19.59 -19.12
CA PHE A 307 7.16 -20.05 -17.82
C PHE A 307 8.69 -20.14 -17.81
N LYS A 308 9.28 -20.64 -18.89
CA LYS A 308 10.75 -20.64 -19.10
C LYS A 308 11.32 -19.22 -19.01
N ARG A 309 10.68 -18.26 -19.68
CA ARG A 309 11.07 -16.85 -19.58
C ARG A 309 10.89 -16.30 -18.17
N LEU A 310 9.79 -16.62 -17.50
CA LEU A 310 9.53 -16.19 -16.13
C LEU A 310 10.61 -16.71 -15.16
N LYS A 311 11.05 -17.96 -15.30
CA LYS A 311 12.17 -18.54 -14.55
C LYS A 311 13.44 -17.70 -14.71
N ILE A 312 13.80 -17.38 -15.96
CA ILE A 312 14.98 -16.56 -16.27
C ILE A 312 14.85 -15.17 -15.62
N GLU A 313 13.69 -14.53 -15.74
CA GLU A 313 13.46 -13.19 -15.22
C GLU A 313 13.46 -13.14 -13.68
N LEU A 314 12.94 -14.15 -12.99
CA LEU A 314 12.98 -14.25 -11.53
C LEU A 314 14.41 -14.43 -11.00
N ILE A 315 15.19 -15.33 -11.60
CA ILE A 315 16.61 -15.52 -11.23
C ILE A 315 17.37 -14.21 -11.50
N ARG A 316 17.15 -13.60 -12.67
CA ARG A 316 17.81 -12.35 -13.04
C ARG A 316 17.46 -11.20 -12.10
N ALA A 317 16.20 -11.07 -11.71
CA ALA A 317 15.74 -10.06 -10.76
C ALA A 317 16.39 -10.24 -9.39
N THR A 318 16.48 -11.50 -8.92
CA THR A 318 17.13 -11.83 -7.64
C THR A 318 18.63 -11.51 -7.69
N ASP A 319 19.31 -11.92 -8.76
CA ASP A 319 20.72 -11.59 -8.99
C ASP A 319 20.94 -10.07 -8.99
N GLU A 320 20.09 -9.29 -9.65
CA GLU A 320 20.21 -7.83 -9.70
C GLU A 320 20.08 -7.18 -8.31
N VAL A 321 19.10 -7.61 -7.51
CA VAL A 321 18.90 -7.08 -6.15
C VAL A 321 20.12 -7.36 -5.28
N ILE A 322 20.67 -8.57 -5.35
CA ILE A 322 21.84 -8.97 -4.56
C ILE A 322 23.11 -8.27 -5.07
N LEU A 323 23.26 -8.08 -6.37
CA LEU A 323 24.41 -7.36 -6.91
C LEU A 323 24.39 -5.86 -6.60
N GLN A 324 23.21 -5.28 -6.31
CA GLN A 324 23.09 -3.89 -5.87
C GLN A 324 23.56 -3.66 -4.42
N THR A 325 23.67 -4.72 -3.60
CA THR A 325 24.29 -4.63 -2.28
C THR A 325 25.82 -4.72 -2.35
N ARG A 326 26.34 -5.26 -3.45
CA ARG A 326 27.77 -5.49 -3.72
C ARG A 326 28.44 -4.34 -4.49
N SER A 327 29.75 -4.46 -4.69
CA SER A 327 30.55 -3.48 -5.44
C SER A 327 30.07 -3.26 -6.88
N ILE A 328 30.12 -1.99 -7.32
CA ILE A 328 29.72 -1.52 -8.66
C ILE A 328 30.43 -2.24 -9.82
N LYS A 329 31.60 -2.84 -9.60
CA LYS A 329 32.34 -3.60 -10.60
C LYS A 329 31.58 -4.86 -11.03
N PHE A 330 30.98 -5.58 -10.09
CA PHE A 330 30.19 -6.78 -10.38
C PHE A 330 28.90 -6.43 -11.11
N LEU A 331 28.21 -5.37 -10.67
CA LEU A 331 27.01 -4.86 -11.32
C LEU A 331 27.25 -4.53 -12.80
N ARG A 332 28.35 -3.82 -13.12
CA ARG A 332 28.73 -3.47 -14.51
C ARG A 332 29.00 -4.71 -15.37
N LYS A 333 29.68 -5.73 -14.82
CA LYS A 333 29.98 -6.99 -15.52
C LYS A 333 28.71 -7.77 -15.84
N TYR A 334 27.77 -7.81 -14.90
CA TYR A 334 26.49 -8.47 -15.04
C TYR A 334 25.55 -7.73 -16.01
N ALA A 335 25.46 -6.40 -15.91
CA ALA A 335 24.64 -5.58 -16.82
C ALA A 335 25.10 -5.68 -18.29
N ALA A 336 26.40 -5.91 -18.53
CA ALA A 336 26.95 -6.11 -19.87
C ALA A 336 26.59 -7.49 -20.46
N SER A 337 26.24 -8.49 -19.65
CA SER A 337 25.73 -9.76 -20.16
C SER A 337 24.25 -9.65 -20.50
N LYS A 338 23.92 -9.57 -21.80
CA LYS A 338 22.60 -9.97 -22.25
C LYS A 338 22.41 -11.45 -21.94
N GLN A 339 21.32 -11.76 -21.26
CA GLN A 339 20.99 -13.10 -20.85
C GLN A 339 19.55 -13.42 -21.26
N GLU A 340 19.42 -14.23 -22.29
CA GLU A 340 18.16 -14.56 -22.96
C GLU A 340 17.86 -16.07 -22.90
N THR A 341 18.74 -16.84 -22.27
CA THR A 341 18.70 -18.32 -22.22
C THR A 341 18.91 -18.84 -20.80
N GLU A 342 18.50 -20.08 -20.55
CA GLU A 342 18.68 -20.78 -19.26
C GLU A 342 20.14 -21.13 -18.91
N ASN A 343 21.07 -20.97 -19.86
CA ASN A 343 22.50 -21.10 -19.60
C ASN A 343 23.04 -19.76 -19.08
N PHE A 344 23.21 -19.67 -17.76
CA PHE A 344 23.68 -18.47 -17.08
C PHE A 344 25.18 -18.28 -17.31
N LYS A 345 25.59 -17.03 -17.60
CA LYS A 345 27.01 -16.71 -17.81
C LYS A 345 27.79 -16.62 -16.49
N TYR A 346 27.10 -16.31 -15.39
CA TYR A 346 27.72 -16.06 -14.10
C TYR A 346 26.98 -16.78 -12.97
N TYR A 347 27.76 -17.28 -12.01
CA TYR A 347 27.25 -17.65 -10.70
C TYR A 347 27.21 -16.42 -9.78
N VAL A 348 26.12 -16.25 -9.04
CA VAL A 348 25.85 -15.20 -8.07
C VAL A 348 25.34 -15.93 -6.84
N ASN A 349 26.13 -15.90 -5.76
CA ASN A 349 25.68 -16.44 -4.50
C ASN A 349 24.61 -15.52 -3.91
N TRP A 350 23.51 -16.12 -3.45
CA TRP A 350 22.37 -15.41 -2.89
C TRP A 350 22.46 -15.16 -1.38
N ASP A 351 23.46 -15.73 -0.71
CA ASP A 351 23.76 -15.40 0.67
C ASP A 351 24.20 -13.93 0.79
N LEU A 352 23.70 -13.26 1.82
CA LEU A 352 24.06 -11.89 2.18
C LEU A 352 24.76 -11.87 3.54
N ASP A 353 25.82 -11.07 3.66
CA ASP A 353 26.38 -10.71 4.97
C ASP A 353 25.62 -9.55 5.64
N GLU A 354 25.97 -9.23 6.89
CA GLU A 354 25.28 -8.18 7.67
C GLU A 354 25.34 -6.80 7.01
N ASP A 355 26.47 -6.43 6.40
CA ASP A 355 26.64 -5.13 5.75
C ASP A 355 25.80 -5.08 4.45
N GLU A 356 25.79 -6.17 3.69
CA GLU A 356 24.96 -6.34 2.49
C GLU A 356 23.46 -6.28 2.82
N ILE A 357 23.03 -6.84 3.96
CA ILE A 357 21.64 -6.78 4.45
C ILE A 357 21.25 -5.33 4.79
N GLU A 358 22.12 -4.57 5.45
CA GLU A 358 21.86 -3.15 5.73
C GLU A 358 21.70 -2.34 4.43
N ILE A 359 22.57 -2.58 3.44
CA ILE A 359 22.49 -1.95 2.12
C ILE A 359 21.20 -2.34 1.39
N LEU A 360 20.78 -3.61 1.46
CA LEU A 360 19.52 -4.09 0.88
C LEU A 360 18.33 -3.30 1.43
N ILE A 361 18.23 -3.22 2.76
CA ILE A 361 17.15 -2.50 3.45
C ILE A 361 17.16 -1.02 3.08
N GLU A 362 18.34 -0.40 3.00
CA GLU A 362 18.45 1.01 2.62
C GLU A 362 18.11 1.25 1.14
N ASN A 363 18.51 0.36 0.23
CA ASN A 363 18.15 0.42 -1.18
C ASN A 363 16.63 0.32 -1.35
N ARG A 364 15.98 -0.59 -0.61
CA ARG A 364 14.52 -0.70 -0.56
C ARG A 364 13.88 0.60 -0.10
N TYR A 365 14.35 1.19 1.01
CA TYR A 365 13.83 2.47 1.49
C TYR A 365 13.98 3.58 0.44
N LYS A 366 15.16 3.71 -0.17
CA LYS A 366 15.44 4.70 -1.22
C LYS A 366 14.51 4.53 -2.43
N LYS A 367 14.26 3.29 -2.86
CA LYS A 367 13.34 2.96 -3.96
C LYS A 367 11.94 3.53 -3.69
N TYR A 368 11.32 3.16 -2.56
CA TYR A 368 9.97 3.63 -2.23
C TYR A 368 9.94 5.12 -1.91
N ARG A 369 10.96 5.69 -1.27
CA ARG A 369 11.03 7.13 -1.02
C ARG A 369 10.96 7.92 -2.33
N LYS A 370 11.68 7.45 -3.37
CA LYS A 370 11.74 8.06 -4.72
C LYS A 370 10.46 7.86 -5.53
N MET A 371 9.73 6.76 -5.33
CA MET A 371 8.45 6.53 -6.00
C MET A 371 7.52 7.73 -5.83
N THR A 372 6.82 8.11 -6.89
CA THR A 372 5.85 9.22 -6.94
C THR A 372 6.39 10.63 -6.64
N GLN A 373 7.69 10.81 -6.36
CA GLN A 373 8.24 12.15 -6.09
C GLN A 373 8.08 13.11 -7.27
N TRP A 374 8.15 12.59 -8.50
CA TRP A 374 7.94 13.35 -9.72
C TRP A 374 6.51 13.92 -9.85
N ALA A 375 5.54 13.31 -9.17
CA ALA A 375 4.13 13.72 -9.19
C ALA A 375 3.78 14.74 -8.09
N ILE A 376 4.73 15.03 -7.19
CA ILE A 376 4.54 16.03 -6.14
C ILE A 376 4.54 17.42 -6.79
N HIS A 377 3.53 18.21 -6.49
CA HIS A 377 3.49 19.61 -6.85
C HIS A 377 3.78 20.48 -5.63
N GLU A 378 4.87 21.25 -5.73
CA GLU A 378 5.32 22.19 -4.71
C GLU A 378 5.43 23.58 -5.31
N ASN A 379 4.64 24.50 -4.78
CA ASN A 379 4.80 25.93 -5.10
C ASN A 379 5.91 26.51 -4.21
N LYS A 380 7.17 26.17 -4.50
CA LYS A 380 8.33 26.71 -3.78
C LYS A 380 8.93 27.93 -4.48
N THR A 381 9.16 28.99 -3.73
CA THR A 381 10.10 30.06 -4.09
C THR A 381 11.53 29.57 -3.75
N LEU A 382 12.49 29.72 -4.66
CA LEU A 382 13.90 29.25 -4.51
C LEU A 382 14.53 29.62 -3.15
N PHE A 383 14.22 30.81 -2.64
CA PHE A 383 14.75 31.34 -1.38
C PHE A 383 14.33 30.52 -0.14
N LYS A 384 13.08 30.01 -0.12
CA LYS A 384 12.55 29.22 1.00
C LYS A 384 13.24 27.85 1.09
N SER A 385 13.58 27.24 -0.05
CA SER A 385 14.28 25.95 -0.12
C SER A 385 15.67 25.98 0.53
N PHE A 386 16.45 27.04 0.28
CA PHE A 386 17.78 27.20 0.89
C PHE A 386 17.70 27.41 2.41
N PHE A 387 16.73 28.20 2.87
CA PHE A 387 16.52 28.44 4.30
C PHE A 387 16.09 27.17 5.04
N ASP A 388 15.13 26.42 4.48
CA ASP A 388 14.64 25.16 5.04
C ASP A 388 15.75 24.10 5.12
N LEU A 389 16.61 24.01 4.10
CA LEU A 389 17.76 23.10 4.09
C LEU A 389 18.77 23.45 5.18
N GLY A 390 19.16 24.73 5.29
CA GLY A 390 20.09 25.20 6.31
C GLY A 390 19.55 25.02 7.73
N HIS A 391 18.26 25.27 7.93
CA HIS A 391 17.56 25.05 9.20
C HIS A 391 17.51 23.56 9.56
N THR A 392 17.20 22.68 8.60
CA THR A 392 17.14 21.23 8.79
C THR A 392 18.51 20.65 9.15
N ILE A 393 19.58 21.07 8.46
CA ILE A 393 20.96 20.66 8.76
C ILE A 393 21.35 21.12 10.18
N SER A 394 21.01 22.35 10.54
CA SER A 394 21.29 22.91 11.88
C SER A 394 20.56 22.12 12.99
N ILE A 395 19.28 21.80 12.79
CA ILE A 395 18.50 20.95 13.72
C ILE A 395 19.13 19.54 13.81
N LYS A 396 19.46 18.92 12.68
CA LYS A 396 20.09 17.59 12.64
C LYS A 396 21.35 17.55 13.48
N LEU A 397 22.24 18.51 13.20
CA LEU A 397 23.53 18.62 13.87
C LEU A 397 23.34 18.86 15.37
N LYS A 398 22.46 19.81 15.75
CA LYS A 398 22.16 20.13 17.15
C LYS A 398 21.62 18.92 17.91
N ASN A 399 20.67 18.18 17.33
CA ASN A 399 20.01 17.07 17.99
C ASN A 399 20.89 15.82 18.06
N GLU A 400 21.68 15.52 17.02
CA GLU A 400 22.67 14.44 17.08
C GLU A 400 23.76 14.72 18.10
N ILE A 401 24.27 15.96 18.14
CA ILE A 401 25.27 16.39 19.13
C ILE A 401 24.71 16.22 20.53
N ASN A 402 23.52 16.77 20.81
CA ASN A 402 22.89 16.68 22.13
C ASN A 402 22.69 15.21 22.55
N TYR A 403 22.19 14.36 21.65
CA TYR A 403 21.93 12.97 21.98
C TYR A 403 23.18 12.13 22.23
N LYS A 404 24.19 12.24 21.35
CA LYS A 404 25.44 11.47 21.52
C LYS A 404 26.19 11.92 22.78
N ILE A 405 26.15 13.21 23.11
CA ILE A 405 26.70 13.74 24.37
C ILE A 405 25.92 13.21 25.59
N LEU A 406 24.59 13.23 25.55
CA LEU A 406 23.74 12.79 26.65
C LEU A 406 23.79 11.27 26.90
N LYS A 407 23.91 10.44 25.85
CA LYS A 407 23.80 8.97 25.96
C LYS A 407 25.14 8.22 26.03
N GLN A 408 26.21 8.70 25.38
CA GLN A 408 27.44 7.90 25.18
C GLN A 408 28.73 8.51 25.75
N GLY A 409 28.67 9.63 26.46
CA GLY A 409 29.82 10.22 27.13
C GLY A 409 30.88 10.84 26.18
N GLN A 410 31.84 11.57 26.76
CA GLN A 410 32.76 12.46 26.03
C GLN A 410 33.69 11.77 25.02
N LYS A 411 34.03 10.49 25.21
CA LYS A 411 35.01 9.77 24.36
C LYS A 411 34.46 9.47 22.96
N THR A 412 33.20 9.07 22.85
CA THR A 412 32.54 8.73 21.57
C THR A 412 32.28 9.98 20.74
N PHE A 413 31.99 11.11 21.41
CA PHE A 413 31.85 12.43 20.77
C PHE A 413 33.16 12.91 20.13
N LYS A 414 34.30 12.68 20.81
CA LYS A 414 35.63 13.02 20.28
C LYS A 414 35.96 12.21 19.02
N LYS A 415 35.52 10.95 18.95
CA LYS A 415 35.66 10.10 17.76
C LYS A 415 34.84 10.61 16.57
N PHE A 416 33.58 10.97 16.79
CA PHE A 416 32.69 11.56 15.78
C PHE A 416 33.21 12.90 15.22
N LEU A 417 33.72 13.79 16.09
CA LEU A 417 34.35 15.04 15.64
C LEU A 417 35.58 14.77 14.76
N ASN A 418 36.40 13.78 15.13
CA ASN A 418 37.58 13.41 14.36
C ASN A 418 37.19 12.82 12.99
N GLU A 419 36.16 11.97 12.92
CA GLU A 419 35.63 11.39 11.67
C GLU A 419 35.10 12.49 10.72
N LEU A 420 34.32 13.45 11.23
CA LEU A 420 33.84 14.60 10.47
C LEU A 420 34.98 15.46 9.90
N THR A 421 36.04 15.68 10.69
CA THR A 421 37.21 16.45 10.22
C THR A 421 38.06 15.69 9.21
N SER A 422 38.04 14.35 9.22
CA SER A 422 38.79 13.53 8.26
C SER A 422 38.07 13.36 6.92
N GLU A 423 36.73 13.40 6.90
CA GLU A 423 35.94 13.26 5.66
C GLU A 423 35.77 14.58 4.89
N SER A 424 36.12 15.73 5.49
CA SER A 424 35.97 17.04 4.86
C SER A 424 37.23 17.50 4.12
N THR A 425 37.57 16.89 2.97
CA THR A 425 38.60 17.43 2.07
C THR A 425 38.06 18.32 0.95
N LEU A 426 36.75 18.47 0.79
CA LEU A 426 36.19 19.38 -0.23
C LEU A 426 35.02 20.20 0.33
N LEU A 427 35.33 21.46 0.67
CA LEU A 427 34.44 22.57 1.01
C LEU A 427 33.69 22.46 2.34
N LEU A 428 34.20 23.14 3.38
CA LEU A 428 33.46 23.95 4.38
C LEU A 428 34.41 24.36 5.54
N LYS A 429 35.15 25.47 5.37
CA LYS A 429 35.74 26.25 6.48
C LYS A 429 34.82 27.45 6.75
N PRO A 430 33.64 27.23 7.37
CA PRO A 430 33.36 27.91 8.65
C PRO A 430 32.41 27.12 9.59
N VAL A 431 32.37 25.78 9.55
CA VAL A 431 31.40 24.99 10.35
C VAL A 431 31.95 24.57 11.72
N SER A 432 33.25 24.69 11.99
CA SER A 432 33.86 24.25 13.26
C SER A 432 33.54 25.14 14.46
N ASP A 433 33.38 26.44 14.24
CA ASP A 433 33.26 27.44 15.29
C ASP A 433 31.88 27.45 15.97
N PRO A 434 30.74 27.30 15.27
CA PRO A 434 29.46 27.10 15.94
C PRO A 434 29.43 25.78 16.73
N ILE A 435 30.07 24.71 16.26
CA ILE A 435 30.12 23.41 16.96
C ILE A 435 30.90 23.50 18.27
N LYS A 436 32.07 24.15 18.28
CA LYS A 436 32.84 24.40 19.51
C LYS A 436 32.10 25.31 20.49
N THR A 437 31.38 26.30 19.97
CA THR A 437 30.56 27.20 20.79
C THR A 437 29.41 26.44 21.45
N VAL A 438 28.72 25.57 20.70
CA VAL A 438 27.66 24.67 21.21
C VAL A 438 28.22 23.68 22.24
N TYR A 439 29.40 23.10 21.99
CA TYR A 439 30.10 22.24 22.96
C TYR A 439 30.40 22.99 24.28
N ASN A 440 30.94 24.20 24.23
CA ASN A 440 31.23 25.00 25.42
C ASN A 440 29.96 25.44 26.17
N LEU A 441 28.86 25.71 25.45
CA LEU A 441 27.56 26.09 26.03
C LEU A 441 26.87 24.94 26.77
N ILE A 442 27.07 23.70 26.29
CA ILE A 442 26.48 22.48 26.86
C ILE A 442 27.37 21.92 27.98
N VAL A 443 28.69 21.85 27.77
CA VAL A 443 29.64 21.29 28.75
C VAL A 443 29.85 22.22 29.96
N GLY A 444 29.64 23.53 29.79
CA GLY A 444 29.69 24.51 30.88
C GLY A 444 28.44 24.52 31.80
N LYS A 445 27.33 23.92 31.38
CA LYS A 445 26.12 23.81 32.20
C LYS A 445 25.95 22.38 32.70
N LYS A 446 26.27 22.13 33.97
CA LYS A 446 25.64 21.04 34.73
C LYS A 446 24.14 21.34 34.86
N THR A 447 23.35 21.13 33.81
CA THR A 447 21.91 21.00 33.96
C THR A 447 21.65 19.62 34.53
N GLY A 448 21.43 19.54 35.84
CA GLY A 448 20.66 18.42 36.37
C GLY A 448 19.36 18.37 35.57
N ALA A 449 18.99 17.19 35.06
CA ALA A 449 17.73 17.00 34.38
C ALA A 449 16.62 17.47 35.34
N LYS A 450 16.06 18.66 35.10
CA LYS A 450 14.84 19.07 35.80
C LYS A 450 13.81 18.06 35.38
N LEU A 451 13.33 17.23 36.30
CA LEU A 451 12.07 16.52 36.13
C LEU A 451 11.02 17.58 35.87
N VAL A 452 10.68 17.78 34.60
CA VAL A 452 9.54 18.60 34.23
C VAL A 452 8.32 17.77 34.61
N THR A 453 7.77 18.05 35.79
CA THR A 453 6.42 17.61 36.13
C THR A 453 5.47 18.35 35.21
N HIS A 454 5.15 17.72 34.08
CA HIS A 454 4.06 18.17 33.23
C HIS A 454 2.75 17.92 33.99
N SER A 455 2.07 18.99 34.39
CA SER A 455 0.69 18.96 34.86
C SER A 455 -0.19 19.65 33.84
N LEU A 456 -1.28 19.03 33.42
CA LEU A 456 -2.36 19.75 32.75
C LEU A 456 -2.92 20.77 33.76
N GLN A 457 -2.90 22.05 33.41
CA GLN A 457 -3.68 23.05 34.13
C GLN A 457 -5.11 22.97 33.59
N ASP A 458 -6.10 22.88 34.49
CA ASP A 458 -7.52 22.70 34.16
C ASP A 458 -8.23 24.01 33.73
N ASP A 459 -7.52 25.14 33.67
CA ASP A 459 -8.10 26.49 33.47
C ASP A 459 -8.39 26.88 32.00
N ASP A 460 -8.27 25.96 31.03
CA ASP A 460 -8.55 26.27 29.62
C ASP A 460 -10.01 25.91 29.24
N ILE A 461 -10.91 26.89 29.39
CA ILE A 461 -12.24 26.93 28.73
C ILE A 461 -12.03 26.64 27.23
N PRO A 462 -12.92 25.87 26.55
CA PRO A 462 -12.82 25.65 25.10
C PRO A 462 -12.61 26.98 24.37
N THR A 463 -11.43 27.18 23.78
CA THR A 463 -11.12 28.43 23.10
C THR A 463 -11.97 28.64 21.85
N TYR A 464 -12.60 27.57 21.35
CA TYR A 464 -13.38 27.55 20.14
C TYR A 464 -14.66 26.74 20.33
N ILE A 465 -15.79 27.43 20.13
CA ILE A 465 -17.12 26.84 20.07
C ILE A 465 -17.48 26.63 18.60
N SER A 466 -18.05 25.46 18.27
CA SER A 466 -18.46 25.17 16.90
C SER A 466 -19.54 26.16 16.44
N PRO A 467 -19.49 26.68 15.20
CA PRO A 467 -20.55 27.50 14.63
C PRO A 467 -21.91 26.79 14.62
N LEU A 468 -21.94 25.46 14.65
CA LEU A 468 -23.17 24.67 14.77
C LEU A 468 -23.96 25.00 16.05
N ALA A 469 -23.28 25.45 17.12
CA ALA A 469 -23.92 25.86 18.36
C ALA A 469 -24.78 27.13 18.22
N LEU A 470 -24.65 27.88 17.10
CA LEU A 470 -25.47 29.06 16.83
C LEU A 470 -26.86 28.71 16.26
N GLU A 471 -27.07 27.46 15.87
CA GLU A 471 -28.35 27.01 15.32
C GLU A 471 -29.32 26.68 16.47
N ASP A 472 -30.34 27.51 16.65
CA ASP A 472 -31.42 27.27 17.62
C ASP A 472 -32.40 26.21 17.10
N LYS A 473 -32.07 24.94 17.34
CA LYS A 473 -32.92 23.79 17.00
C LYS A 473 -32.66 22.62 17.95
N THR A 474 -33.58 21.67 17.97
CA THR A 474 -33.40 20.37 18.62
C THR A 474 -33.05 19.30 17.60
N ILE A 475 -32.25 18.32 18.01
CA ILE A 475 -31.96 17.12 17.21
C ILE A 475 -32.13 15.86 18.03
N THR A 476 -32.65 14.82 17.40
CA THR A 476 -32.77 13.49 18.01
C THR A 476 -31.46 12.72 17.88
N CYS A 477 -31.04 12.08 18.97
CA CYS A 477 -29.85 11.24 18.95
C CYS A 477 -30.03 10.00 18.04
N PRO A 478 -29.06 9.67 17.18
CA PRO A 478 -29.12 8.45 16.36
C PRO A 478 -29.24 7.14 17.15
N GLN A 479 -28.93 7.16 18.45
CA GLN A 479 -29.07 6.02 19.35
C GLN A 479 -30.26 6.16 20.31
N SER A 480 -31.19 7.08 20.05
CA SER A 480 -32.35 7.31 20.91
C SER A 480 -33.23 6.07 21.05
N GLU A 481 -33.44 5.30 19.98
CA GLU A 481 -34.22 4.05 20.04
C GLU A 481 -33.62 3.02 21.02
N LYS A 482 -32.28 2.98 21.13
CA LYS A 482 -31.57 2.02 21.99
C LYS A 482 -31.45 2.49 23.44
N TYR A 483 -31.25 3.79 23.67
CA TYR A 483 -30.93 4.33 25.00
C TYR A 483 -31.97 5.34 25.54
N SER A 484 -33.11 5.48 24.85
CA SER A 484 -34.17 6.42 25.18
C SER A 484 -33.65 7.85 25.39
N CYS A 485 -32.74 8.29 24.51
CA CYS A 485 -32.15 9.62 24.61
C CYS A 485 -33.20 10.72 24.38
N PRO A 486 -33.28 11.74 25.24
CA PRO A 486 -34.10 12.91 24.97
C PRO A 486 -33.58 13.67 23.74
N ASP A 487 -34.44 14.49 23.15
CA ASP A 487 -34.02 15.44 22.12
C ASP A 487 -33.01 16.43 22.71
N LEU A 488 -31.97 16.72 21.93
CA LEU A 488 -30.83 17.51 22.34
C LEU A 488 -30.93 18.90 21.73
N TRP A 489 -30.83 19.94 22.56
CA TRP A 489 -30.71 21.31 22.07
C TRP A 489 -29.31 21.53 21.49
N VAL A 490 -29.27 21.97 20.23
CA VAL A 490 -28.03 22.08 19.44
C VAL A 490 -27.00 23.06 20.04
N PRO A 491 -27.40 24.24 20.58
CA PRO A 491 -26.48 25.13 21.28
C PRO A 491 -25.73 24.45 22.42
N ASP A 492 -26.42 23.74 23.31
CA ASP A 492 -25.79 23.01 24.42
C ASP A 492 -24.92 21.85 23.91
N LEU A 493 -25.44 21.09 22.93
CA LEU A 493 -24.76 19.92 22.40
C LEU A 493 -23.36 20.27 21.89
N TYR A 494 -23.22 21.32 21.08
CA TYR A 494 -21.94 21.71 20.49
C TYR A 494 -21.19 22.77 21.30
N GLY A 495 -21.87 23.55 22.13
CA GLY A 495 -21.29 24.56 23.00
C GLY A 495 -20.67 24.00 24.27
N GLU A 496 -21.42 23.16 25.00
CA GLU A 496 -21.01 22.65 26.31
C GLU A 496 -20.56 21.19 26.23
N PHE A 497 -21.29 20.36 25.50
CA PHE A 497 -21.05 18.91 25.48
C PHE A 497 -20.09 18.44 24.38
N CYS A 498 -19.43 19.36 23.67
CA CYS A 498 -18.43 19.03 22.64
C CYS A 498 -18.97 18.11 21.53
N GLY A 499 -20.25 18.23 21.17
CA GLY A 499 -20.93 17.36 20.22
C GLY A 499 -21.12 15.94 20.74
N VAL A 500 -21.12 15.69 22.05
CA VAL A 500 -21.34 14.37 22.66
C VAL A 500 -22.71 14.34 23.32
N CYS A 501 -23.52 13.33 23.01
CA CYS A 501 -24.80 13.13 23.68
C CYS A 501 -24.57 12.87 25.19
N PRO A 502 -25.14 13.69 26.09
CA PRO A 502 -24.93 13.52 27.54
C PRO A 502 -25.54 12.23 28.08
N ASN A 503 -26.54 11.65 27.40
CA ASN A 503 -27.21 10.42 27.83
C ASN A 503 -26.43 9.15 27.43
N CYS A 504 -26.23 8.92 26.12
CA CYS A 504 -25.60 7.68 25.63
C CYS A 504 -24.09 7.81 25.32
N GLY A 505 -23.57 9.04 25.26
CA GLY A 505 -22.19 9.30 24.84
C GLY A 505 -21.96 9.16 23.33
N TYR A 506 -22.99 9.18 22.49
CA TYR A 506 -22.82 9.22 21.03
C TYR A 506 -22.13 10.52 20.61
N HIS A 507 -21.05 10.43 19.85
CA HIS A 507 -20.36 11.59 19.30
C HIS A 507 -20.97 11.97 17.96
N PHE A 508 -21.51 13.17 17.87
CA PHE A 508 -21.93 13.79 16.61
C PHE A 508 -20.70 14.30 15.85
N PRO A 509 -20.74 14.32 14.49
CA PRO A 509 -19.65 14.89 13.70
C PRO A 509 -19.38 16.35 14.09
N LEU A 510 -18.10 16.72 14.13
CA LEU A 510 -17.63 18.09 14.39
C LEU A 510 -16.63 18.49 13.32
N GLU A 511 -16.50 19.77 13.02
CA GLU A 511 -15.49 20.25 12.08
C GLU A 511 -14.06 20.05 12.60
N TYR A 512 -13.11 19.85 11.70
CA TYR A 512 -11.71 19.62 12.09
C TYR A 512 -11.10 20.77 12.93
N LYS A 513 -11.64 22.00 12.78
CA LYS A 513 -11.18 23.19 13.50
C LYS A 513 -11.41 23.07 15.01
N TRP A 514 -12.46 22.37 15.42
CA TRP A 514 -12.73 22.13 16.82
C TRP A 514 -11.57 21.38 17.48
N TYR A 515 -11.06 20.35 16.81
CA TYR A 515 -9.92 19.57 17.30
C TYR A 515 -8.63 20.40 17.38
N LEU A 516 -8.33 21.22 16.37
CA LEU A 516 -7.14 22.06 16.37
C LEU A 516 -7.14 23.07 17.52
N ASN A 517 -8.29 23.64 17.86
CA ASN A 517 -8.39 24.69 18.88
C ASN A 517 -8.61 24.18 20.31
N ASN A 518 -9.08 22.94 20.49
CA ASN A 518 -9.44 22.41 21.81
C ASN A 518 -8.54 21.24 22.27
N ILE A 519 -7.80 20.56 21.38
CA ILE A 519 -6.85 19.51 21.81
C ILE A 519 -5.49 20.10 22.20
N PHE A 520 -5.01 21.09 21.45
CA PHE A 520 -3.64 21.58 21.55
C PHE A 520 -3.54 22.84 22.41
N ASP A 521 -2.36 23.11 22.94
CA ASP A 521 -2.12 24.31 23.74
C ASP A 521 -2.32 25.56 22.89
N LYS A 522 -2.90 26.61 23.50
CA LYS A 522 -3.21 27.87 22.82
C LYS A 522 -1.97 28.46 22.14
N ASN A 523 -2.12 28.91 20.90
CA ASN A 523 -1.06 29.48 20.06
C ASN A 523 0.17 28.57 19.83
N SER A 524 0.03 27.24 20.01
CA SER A 524 1.14 26.30 19.80
C SER A 524 1.24 25.76 18.38
N ILE A 525 0.13 25.79 17.61
CA ILE A 525 0.06 25.19 16.28
C ILE A 525 0.87 26.01 15.27
N ARG A 526 1.74 25.32 14.53
CA ARG A 526 2.48 25.88 13.38
C ARG A 526 2.41 24.90 12.22
N THR A 527 1.66 25.23 11.19
CA THR A 527 1.53 24.40 9.98
C THR A 527 2.80 24.45 9.14
N PHE A 528 3.08 23.35 8.44
CA PHE A 528 4.19 23.25 7.49
C PHE A 528 3.79 22.30 6.33
N ASN A 529 4.54 22.34 5.23
CA ASN A 529 4.21 21.67 3.96
C ASN A 529 2.89 22.15 3.31
N ASP A 530 2.38 23.33 3.63
CA ASP A 530 1.14 23.86 3.05
C ASP A 530 1.25 24.07 1.53
N GLU A 531 2.48 24.22 1.02
CA GLU A 531 2.79 24.32 -0.40
C GLU A 531 2.61 23.02 -1.20
N ILE A 532 2.53 21.87 -0.55
CA ILE A 532 2.28 20.58 -1.22
C ILE A 532 0.76 20.45 -1.46
N ALA A 533 0.37 20.25 -2.72
CA ALA A 533 -1.04 20.24 -3.13
C ALA A 533 -1.43 18.96 -3.87
N SER A 534 -2.67 18.49 -3.68
CA SER A 534 -3.24 17.37 -4.43
C SER A 534 -3.43 17.73 -5.90
N THR A 535 -2.91 16.96 -6.83
CA THR A 535 -2.98 17.25 -8.28
C THR A 535 -3.72 16.16 -9.04
N ASN A 536 -3.80 16.30 -10.37
CA ASN A 536 -4.36 15.30 -11.27
C ASN A 536 -3.25 14.63 -12.11
N PRO A 537 -2.35 13.82 -11.50
CA PRO A 537 -1.17 13.30 -12.19
C PRO A 537 -1.49 12.30 -13.31
N LEU A 538 -2.68 11.70 -13.30
CA LEU A 538 -3.13 10.76 -14.32
C LEU A 538 -4.02 11.40 -15.41
N GLU A 539 -4.27 12.71 -15.32
CA GLU A 539 -5.20 13.42 -16.19
C GLU A 539 -6.60 12.79 -16.18
N PHE A 540 -7.05 12.33 -15.00
CA PHE A 540 -8.38 11.76 -14.82
C PHE A 540 -9.44 12.84 -15.12
N GLU A 541 -10.33 12.55 -16.06
CA GLU A 541 -11.30 13.51 -16.58
C GLU A 541 -12.25 14.02 -15.47
N GLY A 542 -12.53 15.32 -15.44
CA GLY A 542 -13.40 15.94 -14.43
C GLY A 542 -12.78 16.06 -13.03
N TYR A 543 -11.57 15.50 -12.81
CA TYR A 543 -10.96 15.49 -11.48
C TYR A 543 -10.36 16.84 -11.09
N ALA A 544 -9.85 17.60 -12.06
CA ALA A 544 -9.28 18.92 -11.83
C ALA A 544 -10.34 19.90 -11.28
N GLU A 545 -11.56 19.89 -11.82
CA GLU A 545 -12.67 20.71 -11.30
C GLU A 545 -13.08 20.26 -9.89
N LYS A 546 -13.14 18.94 -9.64
CA LYS A 546 -13.44 18.39 -8.30
C LYS A 546 -12.40 18.82 -7.25
N LEU A 547 -11.13 18.96 -7.64
CA LEU A 547 -10.07 19.48 -6.78
C LEU A 547 -10.21 20.99 -6.55
N LYS A 548 -10.48 21.76 -7.61
CA LYS A 548 -10.71 23.21 -7.52
C LYS A 548 -11.87 23.52 -6.56
N ALA A 549 -13.01 22.86 -6.72
CA ALA A 549 -14.16 23.03 -5.84
C ALA A 549 -13.86 22.64 -4.38
N ALA A 550 -13.04 21.60 -4.16
CA ALA A 550 -12.61 21.22 -2.81
C ALA A 550 -11.73 22.29 -2.16
N ARG A 551 -10.80 22.89 -2.92
CA ARG A 551 -9.96 24.01 -2.45
C ARG A 551 -10.80 25.23 -2.11
N GLU A 552 -11.71 25.63 -3.00
CA GLU A 552 -12.59 26.78 -2.79
C GLU A 552 -13.47 26.60 -1.54
N LYS A 553 -13.99 25.39 -1.32
CA LYS A 553 -14.82 25.07 -0.15
C LYS A 553 -14.04 25.06 1.16
N THR A 554 -12.79 24.59 1.15
CA THR A 554 -12.05 24.28 2.40
C THR A 554 -10.93 25.25 2.74
N GLY A 555 -10.42 26.00 1.74
CA GLY A 555 -9.19 26.79 1.85
C GLY A 555 -7.92 25.93 1.92
N LEU A 556 -8.01 24.61 1.74
CA LEU A 556 -6.89 23.67 1.88
C LEU A 556 -6.39 23.17 0.53
N ASN A 557 -5.09 22.89 0.44
CA ASN A 557 -4.47 22.37 -0.78
C ASN A 557 -4.53 20.84 -0.92
N SER A 558 -4.83 20.14 0.17
CA SER A 558 -4.87 18.67 0.27
C SER A 558 -5.76 18.22 1.42
N SER A 559 -6.03 16.91 1.53
CA SER A 559 -6.83 16.36 2.62
C SER A 559 -6.05 16.14 3.93
N LEU A 560 -4.72 16.30 3.90
CA LEU A 560 -3.86 16.20 5.07
C LEU A 560 -3.22 17.56 5.40
N ILE A 561 -3.25 17.94 6.67
CA ILE A 561 -2.45 19.03 7.23
C ILE A 561 -1.35 18.46 8.13
N SER A 562 -0.17 19.09 8.10
CA SER A 562 0.96 18.75 8.97
C SER A 562 1.34 19.97 9.80
N PHE A 563 1.55 19.79 11.11
CA PHE A 563 1.81 20.89 12.02
C PHE A 563 2.61 20.47 13.25
N GLU A 564 3.37 21.41 13.80
CA GLU A 564 3.93 21.29 15.15
C GLU A 564 2.90 21.79 16.15
N ALA A 565 2.83 21.17 17.33
CA ALA A 565 1.94 21.62 18.40
C ALA A 565 2.47 21.22 19.77
N LYS A 566 1.78 21.69 20.82
CA LYS A 566 2.01 21.24 22.20
C LYS A 566 0.73 20.72 22.83
N ILE A 567 0.87 19.75 23.72
CA ILE A 567 -0.21 19.29 24.62
C ILE A 567 0.37 19.24 26.03
N GLY A 568 -0.14 20.08 26.93
CA GLY A 568 0.37 20.19 28.31
C GLY A 568 1.87 20.51 28.35
N GLY A 569 2.34 21.36 27.43
CA GLY A 569 3.73 21.74 27.26
C GLY A 569 4.62 20.73 26.54
N ILE A 570 4.16 19.51 26.24
CA ILE A 570 4.92 18.50 25.50
C ILE A 570 4.86 18.84 24.01
N SER A 571 6.01 19.12 23.40
CA SER A 571 6.12 19.39 21.97
C SER A 571 5.99 18.11 21.16
N LEU A 572 5.10 18.10 20.17
CA LEU A 572 4.91 16.98 19.25
C LEU A 572 4.83 17.46 17.79
N ILE A 573 5.01 16.52 16.87
CA ILE A 573 4.64 16.71 15.46
C ILE A 573 3.34 15.96 15.22
N ALA A 574 2.41 16.60 14.52
CA ALA A 574 1.11 16.03 14.24
C ALA A 574 0.72 16.15 12.77
N VAL A 575 -0.10 15.21 12.33
CA VAL A 575 -0.81 15.27 11.06
C VAL A 575 -2.30 15.08 11.31
N MET A 576 -3.13 15.72 10.50
CA MET A 576 -4.57 15.52 10.56
C MET A 576 -5.15 15.29 9.16
N LEU A 577 -5.87 14.18 8.98
CA LEU A 577 -6.68 13.92 7.78
C LEU A 577 -8.03 14.60 7.96
N ILE A 578 -8.51 15.30 6.94
CA ILE A 578 -9.66 16.22 6.99
C ILE A 578 -10.78 15.73 6.07
N ALA A 579 -11.95 15.47 6.65
CA ALA A 579 -13.14 14.99 5.95
C ALA A 579 -13.62 15.94 4.84
N GLU A 580 -13.59 17.24 5.09
CA GLU A 580 -14.17 18.27 4.23
C GLU A 580 -13.44 18.36 2.88
N PHE A 581 -12.16 17.98 2.83
CA PHE A 581 -11.42 17.84 1.59
C PHE A 581 -11.52 16.40 1.10
N ARG A 582 -12.50 16.15 0.20
CA ARG A 582 -12.65 14.88 -0.52
C ARG A 582 -12.67 13.65 0.43
N GLN A 583 -13.40 13.75 1.54
CA GLN A 583 -13.56 12.69 2.55
C GLN A 583 -12.23 12.19 3.16
N GLY A 584 -11.19 13.02 3.22
CA GLY A 584 -9.91 12.59 3.79
C GLY A 584 -9.20 11.50 2.96
N THR A 585 -9.49 11.42 1.65
CA THR A 585 -8.82 10.47 0.76
C THR A 585 -7.34 10.79 0.60
N VAL A 586 -6.50 9.75 0.59
CA VAL A 586 -5.04 9.86 0.57
C VAL A 586 -4.51 9.59 -0.84
N GLY A 587 -3.76 10.56 -1.38
CA GLY A 587 -2.98 10.42 -2.62
C GLY A 587 -1.51 10.77 -2.39
N VAL A 588 -0.79 11.07 -3.47
CA VAL A 588 0.65 11.41 -3.49
C VAL A 588 0.96 12.59 -2.57
N ALA A 589 0.15 13.65 -2.61
CA ALA A 589 0.36 14.84 -1.78
C ALA A 589 0.26 14.53 -0.29
N GLU A 590 -0.78 13.81 0.12
CA GLU A 590 -0.98 13.41 1.51
C GLU A 590 0.10 12.45 2.00
N GLY A 591 0.48 11.48 1.17
CA GLY A 591 1.56 10.54 1.48
C GLY A 591 2.90 11.26 1.68
N GLU A 592 3.24 12.21 0.80
CA GLU A 592 4.46 13.00 0.96
C GLU A 592 4.44 13.89 2.21
N LYS A 593 3.32 14.57 2.48
CA LYS A 593 3.17 15.37 3.71
C LYS A 593 3.35 14.52 4.96
N PHE A 594 2.75 13.33 4.97
CA PHE A 594 2.88 12.37 6.06
C PHE A 594 4.34 11.95 6.27
N ILE A 595 5.04 11.55 5.20
CA ILE A 595 6.45 11.15 5.25
C ILE A 595 7.34 12.29 5.75
N ARG A 596 7.16 13.52 5.25
CA ARG A 596 7.94 14.67 5.74
C ARG A 596 7.66 15.01 7.19
N ALA A 597 6.42 14.88 7.63
CA ALA A 597 6.06 15.13 9.02
C ALA A 597 6.69 14.10 9.97
N ILE A 598 6.69 12.82 9.60
CA ILE A 598 7.31 11.78 10.42
C ILE A 598 8.85 11.83 10.36
N GLU A 599 9.44 12.18 9.21
CA GLU A 599 10.88 12.49 9.09
C GLU A 599 11.27 13.68 9.98
N LEU A 600 10.43 14.72 10.07
CA LEU A 600 10.62 15.84 11.00
C LEU A 600 10.48 15.39 12.46
N ALA A 601 9.52 14.53 12.78
CA ALA A 601 9.35 13.98 14.13
C ALA A 601 10.57 13.16 14.56
N LYS A 602 11.11 12.34 13.65
CA LYS A 602 12.37 11.60 13.80
C LYS A 602 13.53 12.54 14.07
N LEU A 603 13.72 13.53 13.19
CA LEU A 603 14.81 14.51 13.28
C LEU A 603 14.77 15.34 14.58
N THR A 604 13.58 15.80 14.94
CA THR A 604 13.34 16.62 16.15
C THR A 604 13.23 15.80 17.41
N ARG A 605 13.21 14.46 17.29
CA ARG A 605 13.07 13.52 18.39
C ARG A 605 11.80 13.73 19.21
N ARG A 606 10.70 14.04 18.53
CA ARG A 606 9.40 14.33 19.13
C ARG A 606 8.41 13.19 18.92
N PRO A 607 7.38 13.04 19.77
CA PRO A 607 6.24 12.15 19.50
C PRO A 607 5.55 12.56 18.20
N PHE A 608 4.99 11.57 17.53
CA PHE A 608 4.23 11.74 16.31
C PHE A 608 2.76 11.35 16.54
N LEU A 609 1.84 12.24 16.21
CA LEU A 609 0.40 12.04 16.37
C LEU A 609 -0.30 12.13 15.01
N ALA A 610 -1.06 11.10 14.64
CA ALA A 610 -2.00 11.18 13.52
C ALA A 610 -3.44 11.26 14.04
N LEU A 611 -4.08 12.42 13.86
CA LEU A 611 -5.51 12.62 14.13
C LEU A 611 -6.31 12.37 12.85
N VAL A 612 -7.14 11.35 12.84
CA VAL A 612 -7.91 10.95 11.65
C VAL A 612 -9.34 11.42 11.81
N HIS A 613 -9.64 12.62 11.31
CA HIS A 613 -11.01 13.14 11.33
C HIS A 613 -11.93 12.23 10.50
N THR A 614 -11.48 11.87 9.31
CA THR A 614 -12.10 10.91 8.41
C THR A 614 -11.04 10.45 7.42
N THR A 615 -11.12 9.20 6.98
CA THR A 615 -10.47 8.79 5.74
C THR A 615 -11.36 7.85 4.94
N GLY A 616 -11.68 8.25 3.71
CA GLY A 616 -12.41 7.45 2.74
C GLY A 616 -11.53 6.44 1.99
N GLY A 617 -10.24 6.32 2.34
CA GLY A 617 -9.30 5.40 1.69
C GLY A 617 -8.32 6.07 0.73
N ILE A 618 -7.76 5.26 -0.15
CA ILE A 618 -6.83 5.72 -1.19
C ILE A 618 -7.61 6.42 -2.30
N ARG A 619 -7.06 7.52 -2.79
CA ARG A 619 -7.66 8.34 -3.85
C ARG A 619 -7.62 7.62 -5.19
N ILE A 620 -8.78 7.12 -5.63
CA ILE A 620 -8.89 6.35 -6.87
C ILE A 620 -8.48 7.11 -8.14
N HIS A 621 -8.63 8.44 -8.14
CA HIS A 621 -8.33 9.29 -9.30
C HIS A 621 -6.82 9.38 -9.58
N GLU A 622 -5.97 8.99 -8.63
CA GLU A 622 -4.51 8.90 -8.81
C GLU A 622 -4.06 7.47 -9.16
N GLY A 623 -4.99 6.53 -9.34
CA GLY A 623 -4.69 5.15 -9.71
C GLY A 623 -3.67 4.51 -8.77
N THR A 624 -2.75 3.73 -9.34
CA THR A 624 -1.71 3.02 -8.58
C THR A 624 -0.75 3.96 -7.82
N LEU A 625 -0.61 5.22 -8.24
CA LEU A 625 0.21 6.20 -7.49
C LEU A 625 -0.31 6.41 -6.06
N GLY A 626 -1.63 6.30 -5.87
CA GLY A 626 -2.24 6.32 -4.55
C GLY A 626 -1.94 5.05 -3.74
N VAL A 627 -2.00 3.88 -4.36
CA VAL A 627 -1.77 2.58 -3.68
C VAL A 627 -0.35 2.50 -3.14
N VAL A 628 0.62 2.93 -3.94
CA VAL A 628 2.03 2.93 -3.56
C VAL A 628 2.31 3.82 -2.34
N GLN A 629 1.41 4.74 -1.97
CA GLN A 629 1.55 5.50 -0.72
C GLN A 629 1.47 4.60 0.52
N MET A 630 0.78 3.45 0.45
CA MET A 630 0.68 2.48 1.54
C MET A 630 2.06 1.97 2.00
N PRO A 631 2.89 1.32 1.15
CA PRO A 631 4.23 0.94 1.54
C PRO A 631 5.11 2.16 1.83
N ARG A 632 5.05 3.25 1.03
CA ARG A 632 5.90 4.44 1.25
C ARG A 632 5.77 5.02 2.65
N CYS A 633 4.53 5.25 3.10
CA CYS A 633 4.28 5.81 4.42
C CYS A 633 4.60 4.79 5.52
N THR A 634 4.31 3.51 5.30
CA THR A 634 4.58 2.45 6.28
C THR A 634 6.09 2.27 6.53
N MET A 635 6.93 2.39 5.50
CA MET A 635 8.39 2.38 5.66
C MET A 635 8.88 3.55 6.52
N ALA A 636 8.33 4.75 6.33
CA ALA A 636 8.68 5.91 7.16
C ALA A 636 8.22 5.73 8.63
N VAL A 637 7.05 5.10 8.85
CA VAL A 637 6.59 4.70 10.19
C VAL A 637 7.55 3.69 10.81
N ARG A 638 7.92 2.65 10.08
CA ARG A 638 8.84 1.60 10.56
C ARG A 638 10.18 2.20 10.97
N ASP A 639 10.75 3.06 10.15
CA ASP A 639 12.01 3.76 10.44
C ASP A 639 11.94 4.70 11.65
N TYR A 640 10.82 5.38 11.86
CA TYR A 640 10.61 6.25 13.01
C TYR A 640 10.45 5.46 14.32
N VAL A 641 9.67 4.37 14.28
CA VAL A 641 9.44 3.52 15.46
C VAL A 641 10.71 2.77 15.86
N ASP A 642 11.48 2.24 14.90
CA ASP A 642 12.73 1.52 15.16
C ASP A 642 13.79 2.40 15.84
N GLU A 643 13.80 3.71 15.56
CA GLU A 643 14.69 4.66 16.25
C GLU A 643 14.25 5.04 17.67
N GLY A 644 13.06 4.58 18.10
CA GLY A 644 12.49 4.89 19.41
C GLY A 644 11.52 6.08 19.40
N GLY A 645 10.86 6.33 18.27
CA GLY A 645 9.75 7.27 18.16
C GLY A 645 8.45 6.75 18.78
N LEU A 646 7.67 7.64 19.38
CA LEU A 646 6.32 7.33 19.86
C LEU A 646 5.30 7.73 18.79
N TYR A 647 4.65 6.75 18.17
CA TYR A 647 3.59 6.99 17.19
C TYR A 647 2.22 6.62 17.76
N ILE A 648 1.31 7.61 17.78
CA ILE A 648 -0.08 7.45 18.22
C ILE A 648 -1.03 7.81 17.08
N VAL A 649 -2.08 7.01 16.88
CA VAL A 649 -3.18 7.32 15.95
C VAL A 649 -4.49 7.43 16.75
N VAL A 650 -5.30 8.44 16.44
CA VAL A 650 -6.66 8.57 16.98
C VAL A 650 -7.65 8.73 15.84
N TYR A 651 -8.64 7.84 15.76
CA TYR A 651 -9.73 7.87 14.79
C TYR A 651 -10.98 8.55 15.34
N ASP A 652 -11.69 9.35 14.53
CA ASP A 652 -12.95 10.00 14.92
C ASP A 652 -14.17 9.51 14.13
N ASN A 653 -14.42 9.96 12.90
CA ASN A 653 -15.65 9.59 12.20
C ASN A 653 -15.51 8.27 11.45
N ASN A 654 -15.54 8.32 10.12
CA ASN A 654 -15.41 7.16 9.24
C ASN A 654 -13.96 7.00 8.80
N SER A 655 -13.35 5.84 9.08
CA SER A 655 -11.97 5.55 8.71
C SER A 655 -11.88 4.19 8.04
N TYR A 656 -11.63 4.18 6.73
CA TYR A 656 -11.66 2.97 5.91
C TYR A 656 -10.42 2.74 5.05
N ALA A 657 -10.25 1.49 4.60
CA ALA A 657 -9.42 1.06 3.49
C ALA A 657 -7.89 1.30 3.66
N GLY A 658 -7.20 1.61 2.57
CA GLY A 658 -5.74 1.53 2.48
C GLY A 658 -4.94 2.27 3.56
N PRO A 659 -5.30 3.50 3.99
CA PRO A 659 -4.59 4.17 5.09
C PRO A 659 -4.67 3.39 6.41
N VAL A 660 -5.84 2.86 6.76
CA VAL A 660 -6.02 1.98 7.92
C VAL A 660 -5.26 0.66 7.73
N ALA A 661 -5.24 0.14 6.50
CA ALA A 661 -4.51 -1.07 6.13
C ALA A 661 -2.99 -0.89 5.94
N SER A 662 -2.42 0.25 6.34
CA SER A 662 -1.00 0.53 6.14
C SER A 662 -0.44 1.41 7.26
N PHE A 663 -0.07 2.65 6.97
CA PHE A 663 0.68 3.50 7.89
C PHE A 663 -0.13 3.90 9.13
N LEU A 664 -1.46 4.04 9.06
CA LEU A 664 -2.28 4.29 10.25
C LEU A 664 -2.41 3.02 11.11
N GLY A 665 -2.69 1.87 10.47
CA GLY A 665 -2.79 0.58 11.16
C GLY A 665 -1.47 0.00 11.67
N SER A 666 -0.34 0.56 11.23
CA SER A 666 1.01 0.20 11.69
C SER A 666 1.42 0.88 13.00
N ALA A 667 0.57 1.79 13.52
CA ALA A 667 0.87 2.45 14.78
C ALA A 667 0.82 1.45 15.95
N PRO A 668 1.81 1.47 16.86
CA PRO A 668 1.78 0.64 18.07
C PRO A 668 0.61 0.98 19.01
N TYR A 669 0.14 2.23 18.98
CA TYR A 669 -0.96 2.73 19.80
C TYR A 669 -2.01 3.42 18.93
N GLN A 670 -3.16 2.78 18.82
CA GLN A 670 -4.32 3.20 18.03
C GLN A 670 -5.54 3.32 18.94
N PHE A 671 -6.20 4.47 18.90
CA PHE A 671 -7.40 4.73 19.68
C PHE A 671 -8.51 5.20 18.75
N ALA A 672 -9.76 4.99 19.15
CA ALA A 672 -10.91 5.52 18.44
C ALA A 672 -11.80 6.32 19.38
N LEU A 673 -12.56 7.26 18.84
CA LEU A 673 -13.64 7.89 19.55
C LEU A 673 -14.88 6.98 19.54
N LYS A 674 -15.78 7.16 20.51
CA LYS A 674 -16.89 6.21 20.76
C LYS A 674 -17.78 5.93 19.54
N SER A 675 -18.06 6.94 18.73
CA SER A 675 -18.89 6.79 17.51
C SER A 675 -18.09 6.58 16.22
N THR A 676 -16.80 6.26 16.31
CA THR A 676 -15.97 5.93 15.14
C THR A 676 -16.49 4.69 14.43
N ARG A 677 -16.43 4.73 13.10
CA ARG A 677 -16.56 3.55 12.24
C ARG A 677 -15.22 3.24 11.58
N LEU A 678 -14.69 2.04 11.84
CA LEU A 678 -13.37 1.59 11.41
C LEU A 678 -13.48 0.24 10.70
N GLY A 679 -12.80 0.09 9.55
CA GLY A 679 -12.67 -1.19 8.85
C GLY A 679 -11.90 -1.06 7.53
N PHE A 680 -11.74 -2.15 6.80
CA PHE A 680 -11.08 -2.20 5.50
C PHE A 680 -12.06 -1.80 4.40
N ALA A 681 -13.22 -2.43 4.36
CA ALA A 681 -14.24 -2.20 3.34
C ALA A 681 -15.51 -1.60 3.96
N GLY A 682 -16.13 -0.62 3.29
CA GLY A 682 -17.42 -0.11 3.73
C GLY A 682 -18.53 -1.17 3.58
N PRO A 683 -19.65 -1.08 4.32
CA PRO A 683 -20.75 -2.06 4.25
C PRO A 683 -21.25 -2.35 2.83
N ARG A 684 -21.27 -1.32 2.00
CA ARG A 684 -21.64 -1.43 0.58
C ARG A 684 -20.69 -2.34 -0.20
N VAL A 685 -19.38 -2.15 -0.04
CA VAL A 685 -18.35 -2.93 -0.73
C VAL A 685 -18.42 -4.39 -0.29
N ILE A 686 -18.70 -4.64 1.00
CA ILE A 686 -18.91 -5.99 1.53
C ILE A 686 -20.09 -6.65 0.82
N LYS A 687 -21.24 -5.97 0.74
CA LYS A 687 -22.44 -6.49 0.06
C LYS A 687 -22.19 -6.79 -1.42
N GLU A 688 -21.56 -5.87 -2.13
CA GLU A 688 -21.24 -6.03 -3.57
C GLU A 688 -20.30 -7.21 -3.83
N THR A 689 -19.39 -7.52 -2.90
CA THR A 689 -18.39 -8.58 -3.07
C THR A 689 -18.88 -9.94 -2.58
N THR A 690 -19.57 -9.98 -1.44
CA THR A 690 -19.94 -11.23 -0.75
C THR A 690 -21.40 -11.63 -0.98
N GLY A 691 -22.23 -10.72 -1.48
CA GLY A 691 -23.68 -10.88 -1.55
C GLY A 691 -24.40 -10.80 -0.19
N GLN A 692 -23.66 -10.53 0.90
CA GLN A 692 -24.20 -10.53 2.27
C GLN A 692 -24.29 -9.12 2.85
N ASP A 693 -25.39 -8.84 3.55
CA ASP A 693 -25.52 -7.63 4.35
C ASP A 693 -24.80 -7.80 5.71
N VAL A 694 -24.13 -6.74 6.16
CA VAL A 694 -23.50 -6.70 7.49
C VAL A 694 -24.35 -5.91 8.48
N PRO A 695 -24.32 -6.25 9.79
CA PRO A 695 -25.01 -5.49 10.81
C PRO A 695 -24.65 -4.00 10.83
N PRO A 696 -25.56 -3.08 11.22
CA PRO A 696 -25.28 -1.65 11.24
C PRO A 696 -24.10 -1.23 12.14
N ASP A 697 -23.84 -1.99 13.20
CA ASP A 697 -22.74 -1.78 14.15
C ASP A 697 -21.45 -2.52 13.76
N TYR A 698 -21.41 -3.19 12.61
CA TYR A 698 -20.30 -4.03 12.18
C TYR A 698 -18.94 -3.32 12.22
N HIS A 699 -18.90 -2.03 11.85
CA HIS A 699 -17.69 -1.21 11.87
C HIS A 699 -17.55 -0.34 13.12
N SER A 700 -18.41 -0.50 14.14
CA SER A 700 -18.34 0.31 15.35
C SER A 700 -16.97 0.20 16.05
N ALA A 701 -16.56 1.27 16.73
CA ALA A 701 -15.35 1.28 17.56
C ALA A 701 -15.32 0.11 18.57
N GLU A 702 -16.48 -0.29 19.10
CA GLU A 702 -16.60 -1.44 20.01
C GLU A 702 -16.24 -2.76 19.32
N ASN A 703 -16.75 -3.00 18.11
CA ASN A 703 -16.42 -4.22 17.37
C ASN A 703 -14.98 -4.19 16.85
N ALA A 704 -14.45 -3.02 16.47
CA ALA A 704 -13.03 -2.86 16.18
C ALA A 704 -12.15 -3.20 17.40
N LEU A 705 -12.51 -2.74 18.60
CA LEU A 705 -11.79 -3.08 19.84
C LEU A 705 -11.86 -4.58 20.15
N LYS A 706 -13.04 -5.21 20.03
CA LYS A 706 -13.22 -6.66 20.23
C LYS A 706 -12.36 -7.49 19.27
N ARG A 707 -12.18 -7.01 18.03
CA ARG A 707 -11.32 -7.64 17.02
C ARG A 707 -9.84 -7.30 17.17
N GLY A 708 -9.46 -6.52 18.18
CA GLY A 708 -8.06 -6.12 18.42
C GLY A 708 -7.51 -5.12 17.39
N HIS A 709 -8.38 -4.38 16.70
CA HIS A 709 -8.00 -3.38 15.70
C HIS A 709 -7.40 -2.11 16.30
N ILE A 710 -7.88 -1.77 17.49
CA ILE A 710 -7.49 -0.60 18.27
C ILE A 710 -7.23 -1.04 19.72
N GLN A 711 -6.54 -0.20 20.48
CA GLN A 711 -6.17 -0.47 21.88
C GLN A 711 -7.07 0.24 22.90
N GLY A 712 -7.97 1.10 22.45
CA GLY A 712 -8.95 1.73 23.35
C GLY A 712 -9.93 2.66 22.66
N ILE A 713 -11.01 2.94 23.38
CA ILE A 713 -12.07 3.87 22.96
C ILE A 713 -12.07 5.03 23.95
N TRP A 714 -12.06 6.26 23.43
CA TRP A 714 -12.06 7.48 24.23
C TRP A 714 -13.30 8.32 24.00
N ASP A 715 -13.68 9.09 25.02
CA ASP A 715 -14.69 10.13 24.93
C ASP A 715 -14.03 11.42 24.41
N ARG A 716 -14.71 12.14 23.51
CA ARG A 716 -14.16 13.36 22.90
C ARG A 716 -13.91 14.43 23.96
N ARG A 717 -14.74 14.49 25.01
CA ARG A 717 -14.59 15.45 26.13
C ARG A 717 -13.31 15.23 26.93
N GLU A 718 -12.80 14.00 26.96
CA GLU A 718 -11.56 13.64 27.66
C GLU A 718 -10.34 13.57 26.74
N LEU A 719 -10.49 13.84 25.44
CA LEU A 719 -9.48 13.54 24.43
C LEU A 719 -8.12 14.21 24.72
N ARG A 720 -8.12 15.51 25.07
CA ARG A 720 -6.90 16.25 25.45
C ARG A 720 -6.21 15.60 26.65
N LYS A 721 -6.98 15.26 27.70
CA LYS A 721 -6.47 14.62 28.92
C LYS A 721 -5.90 13.22 28.65
N LYS A 722 -6.60 12.41 27.85
CA LYS A 722 -6.16 11.06 27.46
C LYS A 722 -4.89 11.11 26.61
N LEU A 723 -4.83 12.02 25.63
CA LEU A 723 -3.64 12.23 24.81
C LEU A 723 -2.43 12.66 25.64
N PHE A 724 -2.61 13.63 26.54
CA PHE A 724 -1.53 14.05 27.45
C PHE A 724 -1.05 12.90 28.33
N THR A 725 -1.99 12.15 28.92
CA THR A 725 -1.67 10.98 29.74
C THR A 725 -0.92 9.92 28.92
N ALA A 726 -1.36 9.68 27.68
CA ALA A 726 -0.70 8.75 26.77
C ALA A 726 0.73 9.20 26.45
N LEU A 727 0.97 10.48 26.16
CA LEU A 727 2.31 11.01 25.91
C LEU A 727 3.25 10.81 27.12
N LEU A 728 2.73 10.93 28.35
CA LEU A 728 3.49 10.73 29.59
C LEU A 728 3.74 9.26 29.93
N THR A 729 2.76 8.40 29.65
CA THR A 729 2.74 7.01 30.17
C THR A 729 3.14 5.99 29.13
N MET A 730 2.71 6.15 27.88
CA MET A 730 2.96 5.20 26.80
C MET A 730 4.39 5.35 26.30
N GLY A 731 5.03 4.22 26.01
CA GLY A 731 6.43 4.17 25.64
C GLY A 731 7.41 3.99 26.80
N GLY A 732 8.61 3.50 26.49
CA GLY A 732 9.66 3.20 27.49
C GLY A 732 10.64 4.36 27.72
N LYS A 733 11.49 4.24 28.76
CA LYS A 733 12.60 5.18 29.04
C LYS A 733 13.59 5.34 27.87
N ASN A 734 13.60 4.36 26.98
CA ASN A 734 14.46 4.32 25.80
C ASN A 734 13.93 5.15 24.62
N LEU A 735 12.68 5.62 24.66
CA LEU A 735 12.15 6.53 23.64
C LEU A 735 12.71 7.93 23.87
N TYR A 736 13.23 8.54 22.81
CA TYR A 736 14.09 9.72 22.92
C TYR A 736 13.37 11.02 23.28
N TYR A 737 12.03 11.05 23.27
CA TYR A 737 11.27 12.28 23.53
C TYR A 737 11.10 12.63 25.01
N ARG A 738 11.50 11.73 25.92
CA ARG A 738 11.39 11.92 27.38
C ARG A 738 12.59 12.66 28.00
N TRP A 739 13.59 13.07 27.21
CA TRP A 739 14.87 13.62 27.66
C TRP A 739 15.09 15.08 27.26
#